data_AF-K1QV67-F1
#
_entry.id   AF-K1QV67-F1
#
_cell.length_a   1.000
_cell.length_b   1.000
_cell.length_c   1.000
_cell.angle_alpha   90.00
_cell.angle_beta   90.00
_cell.angle_gamma   90.00
#
_symmetry.space_group_name_H-M   'P 1'
#
loop_
_entity.id
_entity.type
_entity.pdbx_description
1 polymer ?
#
loop_
_entity_poly.entity_id
_entity_poly.type
_entity_poly.pdbx_seq_one_letter_code
_entity_poly.pdbx_strand_id
1 'polypeptide(L)'
;MSIKFSANITMMFCEVPTLAERYGAAKAAGFKYVESAFPYFEPLESLRDAKEKAGVEQIVINTWPGDLKKGDVGLAALPDRQQEFESKLDLAIKTAKALNCKRIHVMAGMKPDNCNEAEMESTYIKNVTMAAKKFQPEGITCLIEPLNSRITAPRYFLTDVNKAVEIIKKINLPNLKLQFDFFHIQIMEGNLTKTLEKFLPYVGHIQIAQVPDRGEPDRQGEINFPYVFDLLRKLNYDGFVGLEYKPRGNTLDGLKWIKEYGLEIDQGRERVPCPLNPKHYCYKDSVEKHLKKCQKQQKEMPTPLKEFSTPELQNLIEKVEKLYDEHVKAIDEEILHHHCLDEELGNESFGIPAIRHRKQQASLVGQIQKLGLLQEGFCFVELGAGKGNLSHWIQQALPDKSDLGFVLVDYGHADNRHKWPDTGPKFERLRIDIADLNLGIVESVSAGQRPVVAVGKHLCGGATDLALRCVTNTLKLRESEEHSQQPEQKKMRTEDNPSQRASLAGVTIALCCHHRCSWDTYIGKEFMEKCGLTQRDFALLCKLSGWTAATWTGWKTKEEMNREISGVSLGVSPNRDIDGVSPNRDIDGVDPNRDISGVSPKCTDSKEDQAETSSTAKNITDKNRQTSQLEGKTTEDKEITGSNELEEHQGQEQSFSRTDLHLSPAQREEIGRKCKRLIDYGRVLYLRNCGLQSQLKTYIEEKLTPENVVIVANIAS
;
A
#
# COMPACT_ATOMS: atom_id res chain seq x y z
N MET A 1 -6.78 11.45 -4.82
CA MET A 1 -7.62 12.62 -4.48
C MET A 1 -7.54 12.87 -2.98
N SER A 2 -7.72 14.11 -2.53
CA SER A 2 -7.75 14.45 -1.09
C SER A 2 -9.10 14.02 -0.49
N ILE A 3 -9.08 13.49 0.72
CA ILE A 3 -10.29 13.07 1.44
C ILE A 3 -10.91 14.29 2.12
N LYS A 4 -12.22 14.49 1.98
CA LYS A 4 -12.95 15.61 2.60
C LYS A 4 -13.46 15.18 3.98
N PHE A 5 -12.68 15.42 5.02
CA PHE A 5 -13.10 15.08 6.38
C PHE A 5 -14.11 16.08 6.93
N SER A 6 -15.23 15.58 7.48
CA SER A 6 -16.16 16.34 8.32
C SER A 6 -15.96 15.99 9.78
N ALA A 7 -15.67 16.99 10.63
CA ALA A 7 -15.63 16.77 12.08
C ALA A 7 -17.04 16.58 12.64
N ASN A 8 -17.29 15.48 13.35
CA ASN A 8 -18.57 15.29 14.03
C ASN A 8 -18.56 16.08 15.34
N ILE A 9 -19.08 17.31 15.32
CA ILE A 9 -19.07 18.24 16.47
C ILE A 9 -20.07 17.85 17.57
N THR A 10 -20.85 16.78 17.38
CA THR A 10 -21.61 16.16 18.47
C THR A 10 -20.72 15.28 19.35
N MET A 11 -19.75 14.55 18.77
CA MET A 11 -18.84 13.65 19.49
C MET A 11 -17.47 14.27 19.79
N MET A 12 -16.97 15.10 18.88
CA MET A 12 -15.69 15.80 18.99
C MET A 12 -15.89 17.21 19.55
N PHE A 13 -14.81 17.80 20.09
CA PHE A 13 -14.80 19.16 20.64
C PHE A 13 -15.72 19.35 21.87
N CYS A 14 -16.03 18.27 22.59
CA CYS A 14 -16.88 18.31 23.79
C CYS A 14 -16.23 19.00 25.00
N GLU A 15 -14.95 19.38 24.89
CA GLU A 15 -14.26 20.26 25.85
C GLU A 15 -14.89 21.66 25.88
N VAL A 16 -15.61 22.01 24.81
CA VAL A 16 -16.40 23.24 24.69
C VAL A 16 -17.89 22.89 24.83
N PRO A 17 -18.65 23.59 25.69
CA PRO A 17 -19.94 23.11 26.17
C PRO A 17 -21.04 23.14 25.11
N THR A 18 -21.12 24.18 24.29
CA THR A 18 -22.22 24.36 23.33
C THR A 18 -21.86 23.90 21.92
N LEU A 19 -22.84 23.40 21.17
CA LEU A 19 -22.68 23.05 19.77
C LEU A 19 -22.29 24.27 18.92
N ALA A 20 -22.84 25.45 19.24
CA ALA A 20 -22.49 26.71 18.58
C ALA A 20 -20.99 27.00 18.66
N GLU A 21 -20.38 26.90 19.85
CA GLU A 21 -18.95 27.18 20.02
C GLU A 21 -18.06 26.13 19.34
N ARG A 22 -18.54 24.87 19.21
CA ARG A 22 -17.79 23.79 18.55
C ARG A 22 -17.57 24.02 17.06
N TYR A 23 -18.40 24.81 16.38
CA TYR A 23 -18.10 25.26 15.01
C TYR A 23 -16.76 26.02 14.94
N GLY A 24 -16.53 26.92 15.90
CA GLY A 24 -15.29 27.68 16.02
C GLY A 24 -14.11 26.78 16.38
N ALA A 25 -14.32 25.82 17.30
CA ALA A 25 -13.29 24.85 17.68
C ALA A 25 -12.85 23.96 16.49
N ALA A 26 -13.82 23.45 15.71
CA ALA A 26 -13.54 22.69 14.50
C ALA A 26 -12.77 23.53 13.46
N LYS A 27 -13.16 24.79 13.26
CA LYS A 27 -12.42 25.71 12.37
C LYS A 27 -10.98 25.92 12.84
N ALA A 28 -10.78 26.14 14.14
CA ALA A 28 -9.45 26.34 14.72
C ALA A 28 -8.56 25.09 14.55
N ALA A 29 -9.15 23.89 14.58
CA ALA A 29 -8.48 22.63 14.28
C ALA A 29 -8.22 22.42 12.77
N GLY A 30 -8.66 23.33 11.90
CA GLY A 30 -8.43 23.31 10.46
C GLY A 30 -9.56 22.70 9.62
N PHE A 31 -10.66 22.26 10.23
CA PHE A 31 -11.80 21.71 9.50
C PHE A 31 -12.55 22.81 8.74
N LYS A 32 -12.84 22.52 7.47
CA LYS A 32 -13.86 23.24 6.70
C LYS A 32 -15.24 22.63 6.85
N TYR A 33 -15.32 21.32 7.04
CA TYR A 33 -16.56 20.56 7.02
C TYR A 33 -16.86 20.02 8.41
N VAL A 34 -18.13 20.09 8.81
CA VAL A 34 -18.61 19.56 10.09
C VAL A 34 -19.91 18.80 9.91
N GLU A 35 -20.21 17.92 10.85
CA GLU A 35 -21.50 17.22 10.96
C GLU A 35 -21.95 17.18 12.42
N SER A 36 -23.25 17.05 12.65
CA SER A 36 -23.81 17.02 14.01
C SER A 36 -25.10 16.22 14.02
N ALA A 37 -25.36 15.43 15.05
CA ALA A 37 -26.58 14.63 15.13
C ALA A 37 -27.84 15.52 15.25
N PHE A 38 -27.98 16.25 16.37
CA PHE A 38 -29.24 16.92 16.73
C PHE A 38 -29.07 18.42 17.03
N PRO A 39 -29.04 19.29 16.02
CA PRO A 39 -28.93 20.74 16.20
C PRO A 39 -30.22 21.40 16.76
N TYR A 40 -31.20 20.63 17.22
CA TYR A 40 -32.53 21.13 17.59
C TYR A 40 -32.65 21.67 19.01
N PHE A 41 -31.64 21.41 19.85
CA PHE A 41 -31.66 21.75 21.28
C PHE A 41 -30.97 23.09 21.59
N GLU A 42 -30.48 23.79 20.57
CA GLU A 42 -29.95 25.14 20.66
C GLU A 42 -30.71 26.07 19.71
N PRO A 43 -30.75 27.39 19.98
CA PRO A 43 -31.39 28.35 19.10
C PRO A 43 -30.79 28.29 17.68
N LEU A 44 -31.65 28.16 16.68
CA LEU A 44 -31.22 27.99 15.28
C LEU A 44 -30.41 29.18 14.76
N GLU A 45 -30.76 30.38 15.19
CA GLU A 45 -30.07 31.62 14.87
C GLU A 45 -28.65 31.61 15.43
N SER A 46 -28.47 31.14 16.67
CA SER A 46 -27.15 30.99 17.30
C SER A 46 -26.26 30.02 16.51
N LEU A 47 -26.81 28.87 16.10
CA LEU A 47 -26.08 27.88 15.31
C LEU A 47 -25.72 28.40 13.91
N ARG A 48 -26.64 29.09 13.23
CA ARG A 48 -26.39 29.71 11.93
C ARG A 48 -25.27 30.73 12.04
N ASP A 49 -25.40 31.67 12.97
CA ASP A 49 -24.45 32.78 13.13
C ASP A 49 -23.06 32.26 13.53
N ALA A 50 -23.00 31.24 14.41
CA ALA A 50 -21.75 30.59 14.78
C ALA A 50 -21.08 29.86 13.61
N LYS A 51 -21.86 29.09 12.82
CA LYS A 51 -21.36 28.40 11.62
C LYS A 51 -20.84 29.39 10.56
N GLU A 52 -21.58 30.46 10.31
CA GLU A 52 -21.20 31.53 9.37
C GLU A 52 -19.94 32.26 9.85
N LYS A 53 -19.88 32.65 11.13
CA LYS A 53 -18.70 33.29 11.74
C LYS A 53 -17.47 32.39 11.68
N ALA A 54 -17.62 31.09 11.90
CA ALA A 54 -16.53 30.12 11.79
C ALA A 54 -16.11 29.86 10.34
N GLY A 55 -16.97 30.13 9.36
CA GLY A 55 -16.69 29.87 7.95
C GLY A 55 -16.48 28.37 7.67
N VAL A 56 -17.39 27.54 8.19
CA VAL A 56 -17.44 26.09 7.99
C VAL A 56 -18.76 25.67 7.35
N GLU A 57 -18.78 24.49 6.74
CA GLU A 57 -19.94 23.92 6.04
C GLU A 57 -20.52 22.74 6.83
N GLN A 58 -21.84 22.76 7.04
CA GLN A 58 -22.58 21.64 7.66
C GLN A 58 -22.88 20.57 6.60
N ILE A 59 -22.39 19.35 6.81
CA ILE A 59 -22.49 18.26 5.82
C ILE A 59 -23.70 17.36 6.07
N VAL A 60 -23.92 16.94 7.32
CA VAL A 60 -25.01 16.04 7.72
C VAL A 60 -25.66 16.55 9.02
N ILE A 61 -26.98 16.39 9.10
CA ILE A 61 -27.75 16.41 10.35
C ILE A 61 -28.70 15.21 10.41
N ASN A 62 -29.18 14.82 11.59
CA ASN A 62 -30.20 13.77 11.72
C ASN A 62 -31.59 14.38 11.83
N THR A 63 -32.64 13.63 11.51
CA THR A 63 -34.03 13.99 11.85
C THR A 63 -34.23 14.12 13.35
N TRP A 64 -35.35 14.72 13.77
CA TRP A 64 -35.75 14.79 15.18
C TRP A 64 -35.65 13.42 15.87
N PRO A 65 -34.96 13.30 17.02
CA PRO A 65 -34.69 12.01 17.65
C PRO A 65 -35.89 11.42 18.41
N GLY A 66 -36.89 12.23 18.75
CA GLY A 66 -37.87 11.89 19.79
C GLY A 66 -37.38 12.33 21.18
N ASP A 67 -37.88 11.66 22.22
CA ASP A 67 -37.47 11.91 23.61
C ASP A 67 -36.22 11.08 23.96
N LEU A 68 -35.04 11.71 23.82
CA LEU A 68 -33.75 11.10 24.16
C LEU A 68 -33.70 10.59 25.61
N LYS A 69 -34.42 11.24 26.55
CA LYS A 69 -34.44 10.81 27.97
C LYS A 69 -35.20 9.51 28.17
N LYS A 70 -36.15 9.21 27.27
CA LYS A 70 -36.89 7.94 27.22
C LYS A 70 -36.20 6.89 26.34
N GLY A 71 -35.05 7.22 25.75
CA GLY A 71 -34.28 6.32 24.89
C GLY A 71 -34.70 6.32 23.42
N ASP A 72 -35.50 7.30 22.98
CA ASP A 72 -35.80 7.45 21.55
C ASP A 72 -34.51 7.80 20.77
N VAL A 73 -34.31 7.19 19.61
CA VAL A 73 -33.22 7.49 18.66
C VAL A 73 -33.74 7.45 17.24
N GLY A 74 -34.78 8.23 16.98
CA GLY A 74 -35.53 8.24 15.72
C GLY A 74 -36.91 7.62 15.85
N LEU A 75 -37.76 7.97 14.90
CA LEU A 75 -39.20 7.65 14.92
C LEU A 75 -39.68 7.00 13.62
N ALA A 76 -38.84 6.94 12.58
CA ALA A 76 -39.29 6.63 11.23
C ALA A 76 -39.88 5.22 11.07
N ALA A 77 -39.46 4.25 11.88
CA ALA A 77 -39.96 2.88 11.86
C ALA A 77 -41.07 2.61 12.89
N LEU A 78 -41.46 3.59 13.71
CA LEU A 78 -42.39 3.41 14.82
C LEU A 78 -43.84 3.66 14.35
N PRO A 79 -44.72 2.63 14.28
CA PRO A 79 -46.07 2.77 13.73
C PRO A 79 -46.91 3.81 14.47
N ASP A 80 -46.82 3.85 15.80
CA ASP A 80 -47.60 4.75 16.66
C ASP A 80 -47.07 6.19 16.72
N ARG A 81 -45.93 6.48 16.08
CA ARG A 81 -45.27 7.80 16.11
C ARG A 81 -45.15 8.44 14.73
N GLN A 82 -45.85 7.91 13.72
CA GLN A 82 -45.85 8.44 12.34
C GLN A 82 -46.20 9.93 12.26
N GLN A 83 -47.25 10.35 12.98
CA GLN A 83 -47.69 11.75 12.94
C GLN A 83 -46.65 12.69 13.55
N GLU A 84 -45.98 12.27 14.63
CA GLU A 84 -44.89 13.04 15.21
C GLU A 84 -43.71 13.14 14.24
N PHE A 85 -43.29 12.00 13.67
CA PHE A 85 -42.24 11.97 12.64
C PHE A 85 -42.55 12.95 11.50
N GLU A 86 -43.74 12.87 10.91
CA GLU A 86 -44.16 13.73 9.80
C GLU A 86 -44.14 15.22 10.18
N SER A 87 -44.67 15.57 11.37
CA SER A 87 -44.72 16.95 11.86
C SER A 87 -43.32 17.57 12.07
N LYS A 88 -42.29 16.74 12.27
CA LYS A 88 -40.92 17.17 12.53
C LYS A 88 -40.05 17.21 11.27
N LEU A 89 -40.52 16.73 10.12
CA LEU A 89 -39.78 16.84 8.86
C LEU A 89 -39.57 18.30 8.44
N ASP A 90 -40.58 19.15 8.66
CA ASP A 90 -40.48 20.57 8.30
C ASP A 90 -39.47 21.30 9.21
N LEU A 91 -39.33 20.88 10.47
CA LEU A 91 -38.27 21.34 11.36
C LEU A 91 -36.88 20.94 10.82
N ALA A 92 -36.71 19.68 10.41
CA ALA A 92 -35.46 19.20 9.83
C ALA A 92 -35.08 19.99 8.56
N ILE A 93 -36.05 20.26 7.66
CA ILE A 93 -35.86 21.08 6.46
C ILE A 93 -35.50 22.52 6.83
N LYS A 94 -36.24 23.14 7.75
CA LYS A 94 -35.96 24.51 8.22
C LYS A 94 -34.52 24.62 8.75
N THR A 95 -34.12 23.67 9.60
CA THR A 95 -32.76 23.65 10.18
C THR A 95 -31.70 23.40 9.11
N ALA A 96 -31.92 22.44 8.20
CA ALA A 96 -30.98 22.18 7.11
C ALA A 96 -30.80 23.40 6.20
N LYS A 97 -31.88 24.12 5.86
CA LYS A 97 -31.81 25.35 5.05
C LYS A 97 -31.04 26.44 5.76
N ALA A 98 -31.33 26.70 7.03
CA ALA A 98 -30.61 27.70 7.82
C ALA A 98 -29.11 27.39 7.96
N LEU A 99 -28.75 26.12 8.12
CA LEU A 99 -27.35 25.68 8.19
C LEU A 99 -26.71 25.46 6.82
N ASN A 100 -27.44 25.62 5.72
CA ASN A 100 -27.05 25.22 4.36
C ASN A 100 -26.56 23.76 4.27
N CYS A 101 -27.16 22.87 5.06
CA CYS A 101 -26.88 21.44 5.07
C CYS A 101 -27.62 20.75 3.91
N LYS A 102 -26.91 19.89 3.17
CA LYS A 102 -27.45 19.20 1.98
C LYS A 102 -27.77 17.73 2.21
N ARG A 103 -27.60 17.21 3.42
CA ARG A 103 -27.88 15.81 3.76
C ARG A 103 -28.60 15.72 5.11
N ILE A 104 -29.67 14.93 5.15
CA ILE A 104 -30.38 14.62 6.40
C ILE A 104 -30.47 13.11 6.54
N HIS A 105 -29.97 12.57 7.65
CA HIS A 105 -30.16 11.18 8.04
C HIS A 105 -31.52 10.99 8.73
N VAL A 106 -32.36 10.14 8.14
CA VAL A 106 -33.66 9.71 8.69
C VAL A 106 -33.46 8.52 9.63
N MET A 107 -33.45 8.81 10.93
CA MET A 107 -33.23 7.79 11.96
C MET A 107 -34.45 6.87 12.11
N ALA A 108 -34.20 5.55 12.12
CA ALA A 108 -35.23 4.52 12.16
C ALA A 108 -35.98 4.45 13.50
N GLY A 109 -35.25 4.40 14.61
CA GLY A 109 -35.80 4.25 15.96
C GLY A 109 -35.59 2.87 16.58
N MET A 110 -35.90 2.76 17.87
CA MET A 110 -35.76 1.53 18.65
C MET A 110 -37.03 0.68 18.60
N LYS A 111 -36.90 -0.61 18.34
CA LYS A 111 -37.97 -1.61 18.41
C LYS A 111 -38.58 -1.65 19.82
N PRO A 112 -39.90 -1.47 19.97
CA PRO A 112 -40.63 -1.81 21.19
C PRO A 112 -40.56 -3.32 21.48
N ASP A 113 -40.81 -3.73 22.73
CA ASP A 113 -40.65 -5.14 23.15
C ASP A 113 -41.59 -6.11 22.40
N ASN A 114 -42.81 -5.67 22.07
CA ASN A 114 -43.81 -6.48 21.36
C ASN A 114 -44.02 -6.01 19.90
N CYS A 115 -42.96 -5.59 19.23
CA CYS A 115 -43.09 -5.00 17.90
C CYS A 115 -43.46 -6.04 16.82
N ASN A 116 -44.33 -5.65 15.88
CA ASN A 116 -44.49 -6.35 14.61
C ASN A 116 -43.45 -5.82 13.62
N GLU A 117 -42.39 -6.59 13.35
CA GLU A 117 -41.30 -6.13 12.47
C GLU A 117 -41.76 -5.82 11.04
N ALA A 118 -42.75 -6.54 10.51
CA ALA A 118 -43.29 -6.29 9.17
C ALA A 118 -44.05 -4.95 9.12
N GLU A 119 -44.79 -4.63 10.17
CA GLU A 119 -45.46 -3.34 10.32
C GLU A 119 -44.47 -2.19 10.48
N MET A 120 -43.42 -2.39 11.29
CA MET A 120 -42.33 -1.43 11.43
C MET A 120 -41.62 -1.19 10.10
N GLU A 121 -41.37 -2.24 9.31
CA GLU A 121 -40.74 -2.12 7.99
C GLU A 121 -41.63 -1.36 7.00
N SER A 122 -42.92 -1.69 6.95
CA SER A 122 -43.90 -0.97 6.13
C SER A 122 -43.94 0.52 6.52
N THR A 123 -43.95 0.80 7.82
CA THR A 123 -43.90 2.16 8.38
C THR A 123 -42.61 2.88 7.98
N TYR A 124 -41.47 2.22 8.14
CA TYR A 124 -40.16 2.78 7.80
C TYR A 124 -40.06 3.14 6.32
N ILE A 125 -40.46 2.23 5.42
CA ILE A 125 -40.46 2.47 3.98
C ILE A 125 -41.36 3.66 3.63
N LYS A 126 -42.57 3.71 4.19
CA LYS A 126 -43.52 4.81 3.97
C LYS A 126 -42.93 6.16 4.42
N ASN A 127 -42.37 6.20 5.62
CA ASN A 127 -41.82 7.41 6.23
C ASN A 127 -40.53 7.89 5.55
N VAL A 128 -39.61 6.98 5.20
CA VAL A 128 -38.41 7.32 4.41
C VAL A 128 -38.80 7.80 3.02
N THR A 129 -39.79 7.20 2.37
CA THR A 129 -40.31 7.66 1.07
C THR A 129 -40.86 9.08 1.19
N MET A 130 -41.64 9.37 2.23
CA MET A 130 -42.20 10.69 2.49
C MET A 130 -41.09 11.73 2.74
N ALA A 131 -40.11 11.40 3.59
CA ALA A 131 -38.98 12.27 3.88
C ALA A 131 -38.15 12.57 2.62
N ALA A 132 -37.78 11.54 1.87
CA ALA A 132 -37.03 11.69 0.61
C ALA A 132 -37.78 12.57 -0.40
N LYS A 133 -39.10 12.39 -0.57
CA LYS A 133 -39.92 13.24 -1.45
C LYS A 133 -39.99 14.69 -0.98
N LYS A 134 -40.10 14.95 0.34
CA LYS A 134 -40.07 16.31 0.89
C LYS A 134 -38.68 16.97 0.76
N PHE A 135 -37.61 16.20 0.86
CA PHE A 135 -36.23 16.70 0.80
C PHE A 135 -35.77 17.00 -0.64
N GLN A 136 -36.29 16.27 -1.63
CA GLN A 136 -35.89 16.40 -3.04
C GLN A 136 -36.04 17.82 -3.62
N PRO A 137 -37.20 18.52 -3.50
CA PRO A 137 -37.34 19.89 -4.05
C PRO A 137 -36.43 20.92 -3.37
N GLU A 138 -35.96 20.63 -2.15
CA GLU A 138 -35.03 21.49 -1.39
C GLU A 138 -33.55 21.20 -1.72
N GLY A 139 -33.29 20.25 -2.63
CA GLY A 139 -31.93 19.81 -2.98
C GLY A 139 -31.22 19.07 -1.85
N ILE A 140 -31.99 18.41 -0.96
CA ILE A 140 -31.47 17.67 0.19
C ILE A 140 -31.43 16.17 -0.13
N THR A 141 -30.28 15.55 0.12
CA THR A 141 -30.10 14.10 0.08
C THR A 141 -30.65 13.48 1.38
N CYS A 142 -31.54 12.51 1.24
CA CYS A 142 -32.05 11.69 2.31
C CYS A 142 -31.07 10.53 2.55
N LEU A 143 -30.56 10.40 3.78
CA LEU A 143 -29.69 9.30 4.18
C LEU A 143 -30.45 8.32 5.08
N ILE A 144 -30.16 7.04 4.97
CA ILE A 144 -30.49 6.02 5.97
C ILE A 144 -29.22 5.30 6.41
N GLU A 145 -29.12 4.98 7.69
CA GLU A 145 -27.92 4.41 8.30
C GLU A 145 -28.26 3.14 9.10
N PRO A 146 -27.63 2.00 8.79
CA PRO A 146 -27.63 0.85 9.67
C PRO A 146 -26.75 1.10 10.90
N LEU A 147 -27.29 0.93 12.11
CA LEU A 147 -26.52 0.99 13.35
C LEU A 147 -26.20 -0.42 13.87
N ASN A 148 -25.21 -0.57 14.75
CA ASN A 148 -24.95 -1.85 15.40
C ASN A 148 -25.87 -2.08 16.62
N SER A 149 -26.42 -3.30 16.73
CA SER A 149 -27.20 -3.76 17.88
C SER A 149 -26.37 -4.45 18.96
N ARG A 150 -25.07 -4.64 18.75
CA ARG A 150 -24.23 -5.33 19.75
C ARG A 150 -23.80 -4.41 20.88
N ILE A 151 -23.48 -3.15 20.58
CA ILE A 151 -22.93 -2.23 21.57
C ILE A 151 -23.57 -0.84 21.59
N THR A 152 -24.00 -0.31 20.43
CA THR A 152 -24.49 1.08 20.34
C THR A 152 -25.98 1.18 20.57
N ALA A 153 -26.77 0.37 19.86
CA ALA A 153 -28.23 0.51 19.86
C ALA A 153 -28.90 -0.87 19.80
N PRO A 154 -28.98 -1.62 20.93
CA PRO A 154 -29.37 -3.03 20.93
C PRO A 154 -30.71 -3.39 20.31
N ARG A 155 -31.65 -2.46 20.31
CA ARG A 155 -32.98 -2.65 19.71
C ARG A 155 -33.19 -1.78 18.47
N TYR A 156 -32.16 -1.26 17.82
CA TYR A 156 -32.36 -0.41 16.65
C TYR A 156 -33.02 -1.20 15.49
N PHE A 157 -33.92 -0.54 14.75
CA PHE A 157 -34.66 -1.21 13.68
C PHE A 157 -33.77 -1.58 12.48
N LEU A 158 -32.98 -0.64 11.97
CA LEU A 158 -32.14 -0.85 10.79
C LEU A 158 -30.71 -1.19 11.21
N THR A 159 -30.33 -2.47 11.16
CA THR A 159 -29.00 -2.93 11.64
C THR A 159 -28.18 -3.67 10.58
N ASP A 160 -28.78 -3.94 9.42
CA ASP A 160 -28.19 -4.69 8.30
C ASP A 160 -28.05 -3.77 7.08
N VAL A 161 -26.84 -3.71 6.52
CA VAL A 161 -26.53 -2.85 5.37
C VAL A 161 -27.15 -3.36 4.07
N ASN A 162 -27.32 -4.68 3.91
CA ASN A 162 -28.03 -5.26 2.78
C ASN A 162 -29.50 -4.86 2.82
N LYS A 163 -30.15 -4.96 3.99
CA LYS A 163 -31.54 -4.51 4.18
C LYS A 163 -31.71 -3.02 3.86
N ALA A 164 -30.77 -2.17 4.30
CA ALA A 164 -30.80 -0.75 3.97
C ALA A 164 -30.74 -0.51 2.44
N VAL A 165 -29.84 -1.20 1.74
CA VAL A 165 -29.73 -1.06 0.27
C VAL A 165 -30.95 -1.64 -0.46
N GLU A 166 -31.56 -2.72 0.05
CA GLU A 166 -32.83 -3.23 -0.48
C GLU A 166 -33.96 -2.21 -0.35
N ILE A 167 -34.06 -1.52 0.79
CA ILE A 167 -35.01 -0.43 1.00
C ILE A 167 -34.74 0.72 0.02
N ILE A 168 -33.48 1.12 -0.17
CA ILE A 168 -33.10 2.16 -1.14
C ILE A 168 -33.55 1.77 -2.56
N LYS A 169 -33.27 0.53 -2.98
CA LYS A 169 -33.66 0.00 -4.29
C LYS A 169 -35.19 -0.07 -4.44
N LYS A 170 -35.91 -0.46 -3.40
CA LYS A 170 -37.37 -0.58 -3.39
C LYS A 170 -38.05 0.78 -3.50
N ILE A 171 -37.54 1.79 -2.79
CA ILE A 171 -38.09 3.16 -2.84
C ILE A 171 -37.70 3.87 -4.15
N ASN A 172 -36.50 3.61 -4.67
CA ASN A 172 -36.01 4.08 -5.97
C ASN A 172 -36.12 5.60 -6.20
N LEU A 173 -35.75 6.40 -5.19
CA LEU A 173 -35.66 7.85 -5.32
C LEU A 173 -34.19 8.28 -5.47
N PRO A 174 -33.86 9.20 -6.39
CA PRO A 174 -32.47 9.54 -6.70
C PRO A 174 -31.73 10.23 -5.56
N ASN A 175 -32.45 10.93 -4.68
CA ASN A 175 -31.89 11.60 -3.51
C ASN A 175 -31.88 10.73 -2.24
N LEU A 176 -32.32 9.46 -2.30
CA LEU A 176 -32.22 8.53 -1.18
C LEU A 176 -30.93 7.71 -1.29
N LYS A 177 -30.08 7.78 -0.27
CA LYS A 177 -28.74 7.18 -0.24
C LYS A 177 -28.44 6.52 1.10
N LEU A 178 -27.42 5.67 1.09
CA LEU A 178 -26.87 4.99 2.26
C LEU A 178 -25.85 5.90 2.97
N GLN A 179 -25.95 6.01 4.29
CA GLN A 179 -24.84 6.45 5.14
C GLN A 179 -24.07 5.20 5.59
N PHE A 180 -22.81 5.10 5.17
CA PHE A 180 -21.96 3.93 5.41
C PHE A 180 -21.00 4.25 6.56
N ASP A 181 -21.35 3.83 7.78
CA ASP A 181 -20.44 3.91 8.93
C ASP A 181 -19.63 2.61 9.07
N PHE A 182 -18.31 2.72 8.91
CA PHE A 182 -17.37 1.62 9.07
C PHE A 182 -17.44 0.97 10.46
N PHE A 183 -17.70 1.75 11.51
CA PHE A 183 -17.79 1.25 12.87
C PHE A 183 -18.99 0.31 13.04
N HIS A 184 -20.17 0.74 12.57
CA HIS A 184 -21.39 -0.07 12.64
C HIS A 184 -21.28 -1.35 11.80
N ILE A 185 -20.77 -1.23 10.57
CA ILE A 185 -20.68 -2.36 9.63
C ILE A 185 -19.64 -3.38 10.09
N GLN A 186 -18.48 -2.94 10.62
CA GLN A 186 -17.47 -3.88 11.12
C GLN A 186 -18.02 -4.76 12.24
N ILE A 187 -18.79 -4.19 13.17
CA ILE A 187 -19.34 -4.92 14.32
C ILE A 187 -20.43 -5.91 13.91
N MET A 188 -21.27 -5.54 12.94
CA MET A 188 -22.41 -6.36 12.54
C MET A 188 -22.03 -7.44 11.52
N GLU A 189 -21.21 -7.09 10.53
CA GLU A 189 -21.02 -7.90 9.31
C GLU A 189 -19.54 -8.10 8.94
N GLY A 190 -18.67 -7.13 9.20
CA GLY A 190 -17.28 -7.15 8.75
C GLY A 190 -17.15 -7.07 7.22
N ASN A 191 -16.12 -7.74 6.66
CA ASN A 191 -15.86 -7.81 5.22
C ASN A 191 -15.85 -6.43 4.49
N LEU A 192 -15.31 -5.42 5.18
CA LEU A 192 -15.44 -4.00 4.83
C LEU A 192 -15.12 -3.67 3.37
N THR A 193 -14.05 -4.26 2.81
CA THR A 193 -13.65 -4.01 1.42
C THR A 193 -14.74 -4.41 0.44
N LYS A 194 -15.26 -5.63 0.57
CA LYS A 194 -16.26 -6.17 -0.37
C LYS A 194 -17.62 -5.53 -0.15
N THR A 195 -17.98 -5.26 1.10
CA THR A 195 -19.21 -4.55 1.43
C THR A 195 -19.22 -3.14 0.85
N LEU A 196 -18.11 -2.39 0.98
CA LEU A 196 -18.00 -1.07 0.37
C LEU A 196 -17.99 -1.14 -1.17
N GLU A 197 -17.19 -2.01 -1.79
CA GLU A 197 -17.16 -2.20 -3.24
C GLU A 197 -18.55 -2.47 -3.82
N LYS A 198 -19.32 -3.35 -3.15
CA LYS A 198 -20.68 -3.74 -3.54
C LYS A 198 -21.67 -2.59 -3.43
N PHE A 199 -21.58 -1.77 -2.39
CA PHE A 199 -22.61 -0.79 -2.04
C PHE A 199 -22.27 0.67 -2.35
N LEU A 200 -21.04 0.96 -2.78
CA LEU A 200 -20.59 2.30 -3.15
C LEU A 200 -21.58 3.08 -4.05
N PRO A 201 -22.25 2.49 -5.07
CA PRO A 201 -23.21 3.22 -5.91
C PRO A 201 -24.40 3.83 -5.14
N TYR A 202 -24.71 3.29 -3.95
CA TYR A 202 -25.79 3.75 -3.09
C TYR A 202 -25.31 4.69 -1.98
N VAL A 203 -24.00 4.79 -1.74
CA VAL A 203 -23.43 5.58 -0.65
C VAL A 203 -23.54 7.09 -0.93
N GLY A 204 -24.08 7.83 0.03
CA GLY A 204 -24.19 9.29 0.00
C GLY A 204 -23.32 10.00 1.04
N HIS A 205 -22.85 9.27 2.05
CA HIS A 205 -21.96 9.73 3.13
C HIS A 205 -21.23 8.54 3.75
N ILE A 206 -20.00 8.74 4.21
CA ILE A 206 -19.22 7.74 4.94
C ILE A 206 -18.87 8.28 6.31
N GLN A 207 -18.91 7.44 7.35
CA GLN A 207 -18.39 7.75 8.68
C GLN A 207 -17.36 6.72 9.12
N ILE A 208 -16.45 7.14 10.01
CA ILE A 208 -15.39 6.29 10.56
C ILE A 208 -15.23 6.47 12.06
N ALA A 209 -15.00 5.34 12.74
CA ALA A 209 -14.47 5.26 14.10
C ALA A 209 -13.82 3.89 14.30
N GLN A 210 -12.84 3.80 15.21
CA GLN A 210 -12.17 2.53 15.50
C GLN A 210 -13.07 1.57 16.28
N VAL A 211 -12.90 0.27 16.03
CA VAL A 211 -13.58 -0.81 16.74
C VAL A 211 -12.58 -1.47 17.71
N PRO A 212 -13.01 -1.80 18.95
CA PRO A 212 -14.39 -1.85 19.43
C PRO A 212 -14.91 -0.59 20.15
N ASP A 213 -14.06 0.38 20.44
CA ASP A 213 -14.34 1.42 21.44
C ASP A 213 -14.90 2.73 20.87
N ARG A 214 -15.09 2.80 19.55
CA ARG A 214 -15.52 3.99 18.81
C ARG A 214 -14.51 5.14 18.97
N GLY A 215 -13.23 4.83 19.12
CA GLY A 215 -12.13 5.80 19.27
C GLY A 215 -11.58 6.33 17.94
N GLU A 216 -10.50 7.12 18.04
CA GLU A 216 -9.80 7.66 16.87
C GLU A 216 -9.30 6.56 15.90
N PRO A 217 -9.19 6.85 14.59
CA PRO A 217 -8.63 5.92 13.60
C PRO A 217 -7.20 5.40 13.83
N ASP A 218 -6.39 6.05 14.67
CA ASP A 218 -5.06 5.57 15.08
C ASP A 218 -5.07 4.79 16.38
N ARG A 219 -6.22 4.67 17.05
CA ARG A 219 -6.31 3.88 18.25
C ARG A 219 -6.09 2.42 17.91
N GLN A 220 -5.47 1.70 18.84
CA GLN A 220 -5.39 0.26 18.75
C GLN A 220 -6.80 -0.32 18.63
N GLY A 221 -7.02 -1.08 17.56
CA GLY A 221 -8.29 -1.67 17.24
C GLY A 221 -8.15 -2.56 16.01
N GLU A 222 -9.27 -3.06 15.52
CA GLU A 222 -9.29 -4.08 14.46
C GLU A 222 -9.35 -3.50 13.04
N ILE A 223 -9.74 -2.24 12.86
CA ILE A 223 -9.81 -1.61 11.53
C ILE A 223 -8.48 -0.95 11.19
N ASN A 224 -7.86 -1.39 10.09
CA ASN A 224 -6.69 -0.73 9.48
C ASN A 224 -7.15 0.47 8.62
N PHE A 225 -7.23 1.65 9.23
CA PHE A 225 -7.67 2.86 8.53
C PHE A 225 -6.77 3.35 7.39
N PRO A 226 -5.42 3.26 7.47
CA PRO A 226 -4.57 3.53 6.30
C PRO A 226 -5.03 2.76 5.05
N TYR A 227 -5.33 1.46 5.21
CA TYR A 227 -5.89 0.65 4.13
C TYR A 227 -7.28 1.14 3.68
N VAL A 228 -8.17 1.50 4.61
CA VAL A 228 -9.50 2.05 4.28
C VAL A 228 -9.37 3.33 3.45
N PHE A 229 -8.47 4.25 3.79
CA PHE A 229 -8.27 5.48 3.03
C PHE A 229 -7.73 5.22 1.62
N ASP A 230 -6.81 4.26 1.46
CA ASP A 230 -6.35 3.83 0.15
C ASP A 230 -7.44 3.16 -0.68
N LEU A 231 -8.32 2.38 -0.03
CA LEU A 231 -9.49 1.81 -0.66
C LEU A 231 -10.45 2.91 -1.17
N LEU A 232 -10.75 3.92 -0.35
CA LEU A 232 -11.60 5.04 -0.76
C LEU A 232 -11.01 5.79 -1.97
N ARG A 233 -9.69 6.01 -1.99
CA ARG A 233 -8.99 6.61 -3.14
C ARG A 233 -9.08 5.72 -4.38
N LYS A 234 -8.84 4.42 -4.23
CA LYS A 234 -8.92 3.43 -5.33
C LYS A 234 -10.31 3.37 -5.93
N LEU A 235 -11.34 3.47 -5.09
CA LEU A 235 -12.75 3.47 -5.50
C LEU A 235 -13.24 4.84 -5.98
N ASN A 236 -12.36 5.85 -6.02
CA ASN A 236 -12.68 7.22 -6.43
C ASN A 236 -13.86 7.83 -5.65
N TYR A 237 -13.99 7.50 -4.36
CA TYR A 237 -15.00 8.15 -3.52
C TYR A 237 -14.66 9.64 -3.35
N ASP A 238 -15.58 10.51 -3.74
CA ASP A 238 -15.43 11.97 -3.78
C ASP A 238 -16.31 12.71 -2.76
N GLY A 239 -17.09 11.96 -1.99
CA GLY A 239 -17.94 12.44 -0.90
C GLY A 239 -17.17 12.82 0.36
N PHE A 240 -17.91 12.96 1.46
CA PHE A 240 -17.36 13.35 2.76
C PHE A 240 -17.15 12.13 3.66
N VAL A 241 -16.11 12.21 4.50
CA VAL A 241 -15.82 11.21 5.52
C VAL A 241 -15.98 11.84 6.90
N GLY A 242 -17.06 11.48 7.59
CA GLY A 242 -17.38 11.92 8.93
C GLY A 242 -16.52 11.25 10.00
N LEU A 243 -15.93 12.07 10.86
CA LEU A 243 -15.13 11.64 12.00
C LEU A 243 -16.03 11.45 13.23
N GLU A 244 -16.86 10.42 13.23
CA GLU A 244 -17.84 10.16 14.30
C GLU A 244 -17.28 9.21 15.38
N TYR A 245 -16.23 9.66 16.05
CA TYR A 245 -15.59 8.94 17.14
C TYR A 245 -15.57 9.72 18.45
N LYS A 246 -15.35 9.01 19.55
CA LYS A 246 -15.14 9.58 20.89
C LYS A 246 -13.64 9.82 21.10
N PRO A 247 -13.18 11.08 21.21
CA PRO A 247 -11.80 11.37 21.51
C PRO A 247 -11.32 10.67 22.80
N ARG A 248 -10.06 10.21 22.85
CA ARG A 248 -9.46 9.58 24.06
C ARG A 248 -9.28 10.56 25.21
N GLY A 249 -9.18 11.84 24.86
CA GLY A 249 -8.92 12.95 25.76
C GLY A 249 -9.23 14.24 25.01
N ASN A 250 -8.31 15.21 25.07
CA ASN A 250 -8.46 16.42 24.27
C ASN A 250 -8.50 16.09 22.76
N THR A 251 -9.49 16.65 22.07
CA THR A 251 -9.75 16.41 20.65
C THR A 251 -8.54 16.75 19.78
N LEU A 252 -7.83 17.86 20.04
CA LEU A 252 -6.72 18.32 19.22
C LEU A 252 -5.52 17.36 19.29
N ASP A 253 -5.22 16.83 20.48
CA ASP A 253 -4.14 15.87 20.69
C ASP A 253 -4.37 14.57 19.91
N GLY A 254 -5.65 14.24 19.66
CA GLY A 254 -6.10 13.08 18.91
C GLY A 254 -6.19 13.27 17.39
N LEU A 255 -5.79 14.43 16.82
CA LEU A 255 -5.87 14.68 15.36
C LEU A 255 -4.59 14.36 14.59
N LYS A 256 -3.50 14.01 15.30
CA LYS A 256 -2.19 13.73 14.70
C LYS A 256 -2.21 12.61 13.64
N TRP A 257 -3.11 11.64 13.79
CA TRP A 257 -3.26 10.51 12.87
C TRP A 257 -3.51 10.95 11.43
N ILE A 258 -4.18 12.08 11.22
CA ILE A 258 -4.47 12.60 9.88
C ILE A 258 -3.13 12.84 9.17
N LYS A 259 -2.22 13.56 9.82
CA LYS A 259 -0.90 13.86 9.26
C LYS A 259 0.00 12.63 9.20
N GLU A 260 -0.02 11.79 10.24
CA GLU A 260 0.77 10.55 10.30
C GLU A 260 0.41 9.57 9.18
N TYR A 261 -0.86 9.53 8.75
CA TYR A 261 -1.31 8.74 7.61
C TYR A 261 -1.15 9.46 6.26
N GLY A 262 -0.40 10.57 6.21
CA GLY A 262 -0.16 11.34 4.99
C GLY A 262 -1.42 11.98 4.42
N LEU A 263 -2.41 12.27 5.27
CA LEU A 263 -3.63 13.00 4.94
C LEU A 263 -3.52 14.44 5.42
N GLU A 264 -4.41 15.27 4.90
CA GLU A 264 -4.56 16.66 5.31
C GLU A 264 -6.05 16.93 5.55
N ILE A 265 -6.36 17.75 6.55
CA ILE A 265 -7.70 18.30 6.69
C ILE A 265 -7.90 19.30 5.56
N ASP A 266 -8.93 19.11 4.75
CA ASP A 266 -9.26 20.05 3.68
C ASP A 266 -9.67 21.39 4.31
N GLN A 267 -8.80 22.40 4.17
CA GLN A 267 -9.05 23.77 4.60
C GLN A 267 -9.92 24.56 3.61
N GLY A 268 -10.41 23.93 2.53
CA GLY A 268 -11.22 24.57 1.49
C GLY A 268 -10.45 25.31 0.45
N ARG A 269 -9.16 24.99 0.31
CA ARG A 269 -8.26 25.72 -0.57
C ARG A 269 -8.55 25.30 -2.01
N GLU A 270 -8.85 26.28 -2.86
CA GLU A 270 -9.13 26.04 -4.28
C GLU A 270 -7.92 25.36 -4.92
N ARG A 271 -8.11 24.18 -5.51
CA ARG A 271 -7.05 23.47 -6.22
C ARG A 271 -7.11 23.83 -7.70
N VAL A 272 -6.08 24.49 -8.17
CA VAL A 272 -5.88 24.80 -9.59
C VAL A 272 -4.85 23.85 -10.19
N PRO A 273 -4.94 23.51 -11.48
CA PRO A 273 -3.87 22.80 -12.16
C PRO A 273 -2.54 23.51 -11.92
N CYS A 274 -1.49 22.76 -11.59
CA CYS A 274 -0.18 23.38 -11.39
C CYS A 274 0.28 24.06 -12.69
N PRO A 275 0.68 25.33 -12.67
CA PRO A 275 1.15 26.03 -13.87
C PRO A 275 2.34 25.36 -14.56
N LEU A 276 3.14 24.58 -13.83
CA LEU A 276 4.31 23.86 -14.36
C LEU A 276 4.03 22.42 -14.77
N ASN A 277 2.95 21.81 -14.26
CA ASN A 277 2.54 20.46 -14.64
C ASN A 277 1.03 20.30 -14.42
N PRO A 278 0.23 20.46 -15.49
CA PRO A 278 -1.23 20.37 -15.39
C PRO A 278 -1.76 19.00 -14.94
N LYS A 279 -0.93 17.95 -14.89
CA LYS A 279 -1.32 16.61 -14.41
C LYS A 279 -1.47 16.51 -12.89
N HIS A 280 -1.01 17.50 -12.14
CA HIS A 280 -1.29 17.60 -10.72
C HIS A 280 -1.79 19.00 -10.38
N TYR A 281 -2.42 19.10 -9.22
CA TYR A 281 -3.08 20.33 -8.80
C TYR A 281 -2.36 20.89 -7.57
N CYS A 282 -2.36 22.20 -7.44
CA CYS A 282 -1.82 22.92 -6.31
C CYS A 282 -2.87 23.88 -5.76
N TYR A 283 -2.70 24.32 -4.52
CA TYR A 283 -3.61 25.28 -3.94
C TYR A 283 -3.36 26.67 -4.54
N LYS A 284 -4.42 27.30 -5.05
CA LYS A 284 -4.42 28.59 -5.74
C LYS A 284 -3.74 29.69 -4.92
N ASP A 285 -4.02 29.72 -3.63
CA ASP A 285 -3.46 30.64 -2.62
C ASP A 285 -2.02 30.29 -2.20
N SER A 286 -1.43 29.22 -2.74
CA SER A 286 -0.02 28.89 -2.53
C SER A 286 0.64 28.40 -3.80
N VAL A 287 0.18 28.89 -4.96
CA VAL A 287 0.82 28.60 -6.23
C VAL A 287 2.29 28.99 -6.17
N GLU A 288 2.67 30.18 -5.68
CA GLU A 288 4.09 30.55 -5.60
C GLU A 288 4.94 29.64 -4.69
N LYS A 289 4.43 29.29 -3.51
CA LYS A 289 5.14 28.36 -2.60
C LYS A 289 5.20 26.96 -3.19
N HIS A 290 4.10 26.51 -3.80
CA HIS A 290 4.04 25.26 -4.54
C HIS A 290 5.02 25.29 -5.70
N LEU A 291 5.12 26.36 -6.48
CA LEU A 291 6.04 26.50 -7.61
C LEU A 291 7.50 26.41 -7.14
N LYS A 292 7.88 27.00 -6.00
CA LYS A 292 9.22 26.79 -5.42
C LYS A 292 9.49 25.32 -5.09
N LYS A 293 8.52 24.64 -4.48
CA LYS A 293 8.60 23.20 -4.15
C LYS A 293 8.49 22.29 -5.39
N CYS A 294 7.72 22.70 -6.38
CA CYS A 294 7.39 21.97 -7.60
C CYS A 294 8.49 22.13 -8.62
N GLN A 295 9.16 23.28 -8.70
CA GLN A 295 10.43 23.44 -9.43
C GLN A 295 11.52 22.59 -8.78
N LYS A 296 11.55 22.51 -7.44
CA LYS A 296 12.46 21.59 -6.73
C LYS A 296 12.10 20.13 -7.00
N GLN A 297 10.82 19.77 -6.96
CA GLN A 297 10.33 18.43 -7.32
C GLN A 297 10.40 18.12 -8.81
N GLN A 298 10.38 19.08 -9.73
CA GLN A 298 10.64 18.88 -11.16
C GLN A 298 12.14 18.71 -11.41
N LYS A 299 12.99 19.36 -10.61
CA LYS A 299 14.42 19.08 -10.54
C LYS A 299 14.72 17.70 -9.93
N GLU A 300 13.83 17.17 -9.09
CA GLU A 300 13.96 15.87 -8.42
C GLU A 300 13.10 14.74 -9.05
N MET A 301 12.15 15.07 -9.95
CA MET A 301 11.29 14.10 -10.62
C MET A 301 12.07 13.48 -11.76
N PRO A 302 12.06 12.14 -11.90
CA PRO A 302 12.75 11.50 -13.00
C PRO A 302 12.07 11.88 -14.33
N THR A 303 12.68 12.75 -15.14
CA THR A 303 12.32 13.12 -16.53
C THR A 303 11.82 11.89 -17.29
N PRO A 304 10.52 11.77 -17.64
CA PRO A 304 9.99 10.64 -18.41
C PRO A 304 10.89 10.27 -19.60
N LEU A 305 11.07 8.97 -19.90
CA LEU A 305 11.91 8.53 -21.04
C LEU A 305 11.54 9.23 -22.36
N LYS A 306 10.27 9.58 -22.52
CA LYS A 306 9.71 10.33 -23.66
C LYS A 306 10.14 11.80 -23.77
N GLU A 307 10.80 12.35 -22.75
CA GLU A 307 11.33 13.72 -22.73
C GLU A 307 12.80 13.76 -23.16
N PHE A 308 13.39 12.59 -23.48
CA PHE A 308 14.72 12.49 -24.08
C PHE A 308 14.56 12.18 -25.56
N SER A 309 15.34 12.87 -26.39
CA SER A 309 15.40 12.62 -27.82
C SER A 309 16.04 11.27 -28.11
N THR A 310 15.67 10.65 -29.24
CA THR A 310 16.27 9.39 -29.71
C THR A 310 17.82 9.45 -29.78
N PRO A 311 18.45 10.55 -30.27
CA PRO A 311 19.91 10.68 -30.26
C PRO A 311 20.51 10.75 -28.86
N GLU A 312 19.87 11.42 -27.90
CA GLU A 312 20.34 11.44 -26.50
C GLU A 312 20.36 10.03 -25.89
N LEU A 313 19.32 9.24 -26.14
CA LEU A 313 19.24 7.87 -25.65
C LEU A 313 20.27 6.96 -26.33
N GLN A 314 20.47 7.09 -27.64
CA GLN A 314 21.50 6.34 -28.38
C GLN A 314 22.91 6.64 -27.86
N ASN A 315 23.26 7.92 -27.72
CA ASN A 315 24.56 8.33 -27.19
C ASN A 315 24.79 7.78 -25.77
N LEU A 316 23.76 7.78 -24.91
CA LEU A 316 23.88 7.22 -23.58
C LEU A 316 24.04 5.69 -23.62
N ILE A 317 23.32 4.99 -24.50
CA ILE A 317 23.45 3.55 -24.66
C ILE A 317 24.88 3.20 -25.09
N GLU A 318 25.41 3.83 -26.13
CA GLU A 318 26.79 3.62 -26.58
C GLU A 318 27.80 3.86 -25.46
N LYS A 319 27.59 4.92 -24.66
CA LYS A 319 28.42 5.21 -23.49
C LYS A 319 28.31 4.14 -22.41
N VAL A 320 27.10 3.65 -22.12
CA VAL A 320 26.87 2.55 -21.18
C VAL A 320 27.59 1.28 -21.64
N GLU A 321 27.52 0.95 -22.92
CA GLU A 321 28.20 -0.24 -23.48
C GLU A 321 29.71 -0.12 -23.33
N LYS A 322 30.29 1.00 -23.75
CA LYS A 322 31.72 1.26 -23.62
C LYS A 322 32.17 1.17 -22.15
N LEU A 323 31.49 1.87 -21.24
CA LEU A 323 31.86 1.88 -19.82
C LEU A 323 31.68 0.51 -19.17
N TYR A 324 30.68 -0.25 -19.60
CA TYR A 324 30.49 -1.63 -19.14
C TYR A 324 31.69 -2.49 -19.55
N ASP A 325 32.07 -2.46 -20.82
CA ASP A 325 33.20 -3.25 -21.33
C ASP A 325 34.55 -2.82 -20.72
N GLU A 326 34.73 -1.52 -20.44
CA GLU A 326 35.94 -0.97 -19.83
C GLU A 326 36.08 -1.33 -18.34
N HIS A 327 34.99 -1.30 -17.57
CA HIS A 327 35.04 -1.36 -16.12
C HIS A 327 34.42 -2.62 -15.51
N VAL A 328 33.28 -3.04 -16.03
CA VAL A 328 32.53 -4.19 -15.53
C VAL A 328 33.08 -5.44 -16.24
N LYS A 329 34.16 -5.99 -15.68
CA LYS A 329 34.63 -7.33 -16.06
C LYS A 329 33.51 -8.36 -15.91
N ALA A 330 33.66 -9.52 -16.57
CA ALA A 330 32.77 -10.66 -16.37
C ALA A 330 32.57 -10.91 -14.87
N ILE A 331 31.30 -10.96 -14.45
CA ILE A 331 30.94 -11.23 -13.06
C ILE A 331 30.97 -12.74 -12.89
N ASP A 332 31.80 -13.21 -11.97
CA ASP A 332 31.94 -14.64 -11.75
C ASP A 332 30.59 -15.23 -11.32
N GLU A 333 30.21 -16.30 -11.99
CA GLU A 333 29.09 -17.13 -11.55
C GLU A 333 29.52 -17.98 -10.37
N GLU A 334 28.86 -17.76 -9.23
CA GLU A 334 29.18 -18.41 -7.98
C GLU A 334 27.90 -18.68 -7.21
N ILE A 335 27.13 -19.61 -7.77
CA ILE A 335 25.86 -20.06 -7.21
C ILE A 335 26.19 -21.10 -6.14
N LEU A 336 26.27 -20.64 -4.89
CA LEU A 336 26.56 -21.49 -3.74
C LEU A 336 25.27 -22.06 -3.16
N HIS A 337 25.43 -23.08 -2.34
CA HIS A 337 24.34 -23.71 -1.61
C HIS A 337 24.80 -24.03 -0.18
N HIS A 338 23.91 -23.85 0.79
CA HIS A 338 24.18 -24.20 2.18
C HIS A 338 23.17 -25.25 2.66
N HIS A 339 23.67 -26.33 3.24
CA HIS A 339 22.89 -27.52 3.64
C HIS A 339 21.82 -27.22 4.71
N CYS A 340 21.94 -26.13 5.47
CA CYS A 340 20.95 -25.74 6.49
C CYS A 340 19.54 -25.45 5.94
N LEU A 341 19.37 -25.34 4.61
CA LEU A 341 18.06 -25.23 3.96
C LEU A 341 17.62 -26.51 3.22
N ASP A 342 18.35 -27.62 3.29
CA ASP A 342 18.06 -28.84 2.51
C ASP A 342 16.65 -29.38 2.78
N GLU A 343 16.26 -29.47 4.05
CA GLU A 343 14.93 -29.96 4.46
C GLU A 343 13.80 -29.08 3.91
N GLU A 344 13.96 -27.75 3.98
CA GLU A 344 12.99 -26.80 3.45
C GLU A 344 12.90 -26.82 1.93
N LEU A 345 14.03 -27.03 1.25
CA LEU A 345 14.08 -27.11 -0.21
C LEU A 345 13.53 -28.44 -0.73
N GLY A 346 13.59 -29.51 0.07
CA GLY A 346 12.98 -30.81 -0.22
C GLY A 346 11.47 -30.87 0.05
N ASN A 347 10.87 -29.83 0.64
CA ASN A 347 9.45 -29.84 1.00
C ASN A 347 8.55 -29.54 -0.22
N GLU A 348 7.90 -30.58 -0.73
CA GLU A 348 7.02 -30.54 -1.91
C GLU A 348 5.78 -29.63 -1.76
N SER A 349 5.40 -29.31 -0.52
CA SER A 349 4.25 -28.44 -0.23
C SER A 349 4.49 -26.97 -0.62
N PHE A 350 5.74 -26.54 -0.81
CA PHE A 350 6.05 -25.16 -1.15
C PHE A 350 5.74 -24.81 -2.61
N GLY A 351 5.27 -23.58 -2.83
CA GLY A 351 5.09 -23.01 -4.16
C GLY A 351 6.39 -22.47 -4.77
N ILE A 352 6.41 -22.23 -6.08
CA ILE A 352 7.56 -21.67 -6.82
C ILE A 352 8.15 -20.41 -6.15
N PRO A 353 7.33 -19.43 -5.70
CA PRO A 353 7.88 -18.26 -5.03
C PRO A 353 8.64 -18.63 -3.75
N ALA A 354 8.10 -19.52 -2.92
CA ALA A 354 8.72 -19.93 -1.66
C ALA A 354 10.06 -20.63 -1.91
N ILE A 355 10.10 -21.60 -2.84
CA ILE A 355 11.32 -22.31 -3.24
C ILE A 355 12.38 -21.33 -3.76
N ARG A 356 12.00 -20.40 -4.64
CA ARG A 356 12.90 -19.34 -5.12
C ARG A 356 13.46 -18.52 -3.96
N HIS A 357 12.62 -18.13 -3.00
CA HIS A 357 13.09 -17.36 -1.85
C HIS A 357 14.08 -18.16 -0.99
N ARG A 358 13.86 -19.48 -0.82
CA ARG A 358 14.77 -20.39 -0.09
C ARG A 358 16.10 -20.60 -0.82
N LYS A 359 16.09 -20.86 -2.14
CA LYS A 359 17.32 -20.97 -2.95
C LYS A 359 18.21 -19.73 -2.84
N GLN A 360 17.59 -18.54 -2.90
CA GLN A 360 18.31 -17.28 -2.69
C GLN A 360 18.94 -17.20 -1.28
N GLN A 361 18.24 -17.68 -0.25
CA GLN A 361 18.76 -17.66 1.12
C GLN A 361 19.90 -18.66 1.32
N ALA A 362 19.75 -19.88 0.80
CA ALA A 362 20.79 -20.91 0.85
C ALA A 362 22.09 -20.41 0.19
N SER A 363 21.98 -19.77 -0.98
CA SER A 363 23.14 -19.20 -1.67
C SER A 363 23.76 -18.02 -0.91
N LEU A 364 22.96 -17.10 -0.36
CA LEU A 364 23.48 -16.01 0.46
C LEU A 364 24.22 -16.51 1.71
N VAL A 365 23.69 -17.54 2.38
CA VAL A 365 24.39 -18.17 3.52
C VAL A 365 25.69 -18.84 3.06
N GLY A 366 25.69 -19.53 1.92
CA GLY A 366 26.91 -20.09 1.32
C GLY A 366 27.96 -19.03 0.98
N GLN A 367 27.54 -17.87 0.51
CA GLN A 367 28.42 -16.71 0.27
C GLN A 367 29.04 -16.20 1.56
N ILE A 368 28.25 -16.03 2.62
CA ILE A 368 28.74 -15.64 3.96
C ILE A 368 29.75 -16.66 4.49
N GLN A 369 29.48 -17.97 4.34
CA GLN A 369 30.39 -19.03 4.74
C GLN A 369 31.71 -19.00 3.95
N LYS A 370 31.65 -18.86 2.63
CA LYS A 370 32.85 -18.84 1.77
C LYS A 370 33.77 -17.66 2.07
N LEU A 371 33.21 -16.52 2.44
CA LEU A 371 33.97 -15.33 2.86
C LEU A 371 34.60 -15.49 4.25
N GLY A 372 34.35 -16.61 4.94
CA GLY A 372 34.75 -16.81 6.33
C GLY A 372 34.01 -15.88 7.30
N LEU A 373 32.82 -15.39 6.95
CA LEU A 373 32.04 -14.48 7.79
C LEU A 373 30.99 -15.20 8.65
N LEU A 374 30.73 -16.48 8.38
CA LEU A 374 29.85 -17.33 9.16
C LEU A 374 30.61 -17.90 10.36
N GLN A 375 30.82 -17.07 11.39
CA GLN A 375 31.58 -17.41 12.59
C GLN A 375 30.78 -17.13 13.88
N GLU A 376 31.09 -17.90 14.92
CA GLU A 376 30.69 -17.61 16.30
C GLU A 376 31.35 -16.32 16.81
N GLY A 377 30.73 -15.67 17.80
CA GLY A 377 31.19 -14.39 18.34
C GLY A 377 30.92 -13.17 17.44
N PHE A 378 30.23 -13.35 16.30
CA PHE A 378 29.94 -12.26 15.36
C PHE A 378 28.53 -11.68 15.59
N CYS A 379 28.32 -10.44 15.13
CA CYS A 379 27.02 -9.78 15.11
C CYS A 379 26.52 -9.62 13.68
N PHE A 380 25.36 -10.19 13.36
CA PHE A 380 24.74 -10.07 12.03
C PHE A 380 23.66 -8.99 12.05
N VAL A 381 23.83 -7.99 11.17
CA VAL A 381 22.88 -6.90 11.01
C VAL A 381 22.15 -7.08 9.68
N GLU A 382 20.87 -7.45 9.72
CA GLU A 382 20.04 -7.60 8.52
C GLU A 382 19.36 -6.27 8.17
N LEU A 383 19.84 -5.64 7.12
CA LEU A 383 19.37 -4.35 6.62
C LEU A 383 18.20 -4.59 5.65
N GLY A 384 17.01 -4.08 6.01
CA GLY A 384 15.78 -4.40 5.30
C GLY A 384 15.21 -5.77 5.66
N ALA A 385 15.24 -6.12 6.96
CA ALA A 385 15.00 -7.49 7.42
C ALA A 385 13.59 -8.05 7.12
N GLY A 386 12.55 -7.21 7.15
CA GLY A 386 11.16 -7.66 7.02
C GLY A 386 10.87 -8.78 8.04
N LYS A 387 10.65 -10.01 7.55
CA LYS A 387 10.40 -11.18 8.41
C LYS A 387 11.64 -11.67 9.18
N GLY A 388 12.85 -11.25 8.84
CA GLY A 388 14.11 -11.68 9.48
C GLY A 388 14.57 -13.08 9.07
N ASN A 389 14.12 -13.55 7.91
CA ASN A 389 14.36 -14.93 7.50
C ASN A 389 15.83 -15.20 7.13
N LEU A 390 16.59 -14.21 6.65
CA LEU A 390 18.00 -14.44 6.32
C LEU A 390 18.81 -14.66 7.61
N SER A 391 18.63 -13.80 8.61
CA SER A 391 19.26 -13.95 9.92
C SER A 391 18.87 -15.26 10.60
N HIS A 392 17.61 -15.70 10.46
CA HIS A 392 17.20 -17.03 10.94
C HIS A 392 18.03 -18.16 10.33
N TRP A 393 18.26 -18.16 9.02
CA TRP A 393 19.05 -19.21 8.38
C TRP A 393 20.54 -19.12 8.67
N ILE A 394 21.08 -17.91 8.86
CA ILE A 394 22.45 -17.71 9.36
C ILE A 394 22.58 -18.38 10.75
N GLN A 395 21.62 -18.17 11.65
CA GLN A 395 21.60 -18.83 12.96
C GLN A 395 21.52 -20.37 12.84
N GLN A 396 20.72 -20.90 11.92
CA GLN A 396 20.62 -22.36 11.73
C GLN A 396 21.87 -22.96 11.07
N ALA A 397 22.69 -22.17 10.40
CA ALA A 397 23.90 -22.63 9.74
C ALA A 397 25.08 -22.85 10.70
N LEU A 398 25.00 -22.32 11.93
CA LEU A 398 26.06 -22.42 12.93
C LEU A 398 25.77 -23.53 13.97
N PRO A 399 26.80 -24.29 14.39
CA PRO A 399 26.65 -25.40 15.33
C PRO A 399 26.33 -24.93 16.75
N ASP A 400 27.08 -23.97 17.30
CA ASP A 400 26.71 -23.27 18.52
C ASP A 400 25.88 -22.03 18.18
N LYS A 401 24.66 -22.01 18.71
CA LYS A 401 23.74 -20.89 18.48
C LYS A 401 23.92 -19.80 19.53
N SER A 402 24.58 -20.06 20.66
CA SER A 402 24.53 -19.22 21.87
C SER A 402 25.41 -17.97 21.82
N ASP A 403 26.57 -18.01 21.15
CA ASP A 403 27.49 -16.89 21.02
C ASP A 403 27.32 -16.11 19.71
N LEU A 404 26.13 -15.52 19.50
CA LEU A 404 25.84 -14.69 18.32
C LEU A 404 25.06 -13.43 18.69
N GLY A 405 25.21 -12.37 17.90
CA GLY A 405 24.37 -11.18 17.94
C GLY A 405 23.53 -11.05 16.68
N PHE A 406 22.26 -10.66 16.81
CA PHE A 406 21.39 -10.39 15.67
C PHE A 406 20.65 -9.06 15.84
N VAL A 407 20.78 -8.18 14.85
CA VAL A 407 20.04 -6.92 14.75
C VAL A 407 19.29 -6.86 13.44
N LEU A 408 17.97 -6.71 13.51
CA LEU A 408 17.07 -6.62 12.38
C LEU A 408 16.66 -5.16 12.19
N VAL A 409 16.97 -4.57 11.04
CA VAL A 409 16.64 -3.17 10.75
C VAL A 409 15.55 -3.10 9.68
N ASP A 410 14.42 -2.48 10.00
CA ASP A 410 13.36 -2.18 9.03
C ASP A 410 12.38 -1.10 9.52
N TYR A 411 11.77 -0.38 8.58
CA TYR A 411 10.88 0.76 8.87
C TYR A 411 9.39 0.38 9.02
N GLY A 412 8.98 -0.86 8.73
CA GLY A 412 7.56 -1.26 8.61
C GLY A 412 6.98 -2.08 9.77
N HIS A 413 5.66 -2.05 9.97
CA HIS A 413 4.95 -2.96 10.89
C HIS A 413 4.82 -4.37 10.27
N ALA A 414 5.86 -5.19 10.36
CA ALA A 414 5.75 -6.59 9.94
C ALA A 414 4.86 -7.38 10.93
N ASP A 415 3.57 -7.56 10.60
CA ASP A 415 2.59 -8.37 11.35
C ASP A 415 2.86 -9.88 11.33
N ASN A 416 3.73 -10.35 10.44
CA ASN A 416 4.15 -11.75 10.37
C ASN A 416 5.58 -11.90 10.87
N ARG A 417 5.73 -11.89 12.20
CA ARG A 417 6.97 -12.28 12.88
C ARG A 417 7.28 -13.73 12.53
N HIS A 418 8.51 -14.04 12.14
CA HIS A 418 8.99 -15.41 12.23
C HIS A 418 8.84 -15.84 13.69
N LYS A 419 8.17 -16.97 13.96
CA LYS A 419 8.08 -17.52 15.32
C LYS A 419 9.46 -18.08 15.63
N TRP A 420 10.19 -17.42 16.51
CA TRP A 420 11.53 -17.82 16.90
C TRP A 420 11.45 -19.10 17.75
N PRO A 421 12.34 -20.08 17.55
CA PRO A 421 12.50 -21.16 18.51
C PRO A 421 12.94 -20.59 19.87
N ASP A 422 12.53 -21.23 20.96
CA ASP A 422 12.92 -20.83 22.33
C ASP A 422 14.43 -21.02 22.62
N THR A 423 15.18 -21.54 21.65
CA THR A 423 16.62 -21.85 21.74
C THR A 423 17.44 -20.92 20.83
N GLY A 424 18.39 -20.19 21.42
CA GLY A 424 19.31 -19.28 20.73
C GLY A 424 19.20 -17.80 21.17
N PRO A 425 20.05 -16.90 20.63
CA PRO A 425 20.12 -15.50 21.00
C PRO A 425 18.90 -14.74 20.51
N LYS A 426 18.51 -13.75 21.31
CA LYS A 426 17.39 -12.87 20.98
C LYS A 426 17.76 -11.99 19.79
N PHE A 427 16.82 -11.86 18.85
CA PHE A 427 16.92 -10.92 17.75
C PHE A 427 16.47 -9.55 18.23
N GLU A 428 17.39 -8.59 18.28
CA GLU A 428 17.01 -7.19 18.44
C GLU A 428 16.41 -6.68 17.13
N ARG A 429 15.37 -5.85 17.22
CA ARG A 429 14.75 -5.26 16.04
C ARG A 429 14.63 -3.75 16.19
N LEU A 430 15.32 -3.03 15.31
CA LEU A 430 15.31 -1.59 15.23
C LEU A 430 14.30 -1.13 14.18
N ARG A 431 13.23 -0.47 14.65
CA ARG A 431 12.22 0.16 13.79
C ARG A 431 12.61 1.58 13.46
N ILE A 432 13.51 1.73 12.49
CA ILE A 432 14.14 3.01 12.16
C ILE A 432 14.37 3.12 10.65
N ASP A 433 14.31 4.35 10.13
CA ASP A 433 14.74 4.62 8.76
C ASP A 433 16.27 4.44 8.69
N ILE A 434 16.76 3.72 7.68
CA ILE A 434 18.20 3.50 7.46
C ILE A 434 18.93 4.84 7.28
N ALA A 435 18.25 5.87 6.79
CA ALA A 435 18.80 7.22 6.68
C ALA A 435 19.20 7.83 8.04
N ASP A 436 18.49 7.46 9.10
CA ASP A 436 18.68 7.96 10.47
C ASP A 436 19.44 6.97 11.37
N LEU A 437 19.76 5.77 10.86
CA LEU A 437 20.44 4.73 11.61
C LEU A 437 21.92 5.04 11.82
N ASN A 438 22.35 4.99 13.08
CA ASN A 438 23.75 4.97 13.48
C ASN A 438 24.05 3.68 14.26
N LEU A 439 24.68 2.69 13.61
CA LEU A 439 25.00 1.40 14.25
C LEU A 439 26.04 1.53 15.37
N GLY A 440 26.89 2.55 15.34
CA GLY A 440 27.94 2.74 16.33
C GLY A 440 27.43 3.06 17.74
N ILE A 441 26.18 3.51 17.86
CA ILE A 441 25.53 3.83 19.14
C ILE A 441 24.47 2.79 19.55
N VAL A 442 24.24 1.76 18.74
CA VAL A 442 23.31 0.67 19.08
C VAL A 442 23.97 -0.21 20.12
N GLU A 443 23.39 -0.28 21.31
CA GLU A 443 24.00 -0.96 22.48
C GLU A 443 24.35 -2.43 22.20
N SER A 444 23.48 -3.20 21.54
CA SER A 444 23.80 -4.60 21.20
C SER A 444 24.91 -4.78 20.16
N VAL A 445 25.17 -3.75 19.37
CA VAL A 445 26.27 -3.73 18.41
C VAL A 445 27.55 -3.30 19.12
N SER A 446 27.48 -2.26 19.96
CA SER A 446 28.65 -1.65 20.61
C SER A 446 29.11 -2.38 21.88
N ALA A 447 28.20 -2.90 22.71
CA ALA A 447 28.50 -3.48 24.02
C ALA A 447 29.31 -4.79 23.95
N GLY A 448 29.15 -5.55 22.87
CA GLY A 448 29.82 -6.85 22.71
C GLY A 448 31.18 -6.79 22.00
N GLN A 449 31.56 -5.64 21.42
CA GLN A 449 32.72 -5.49 20.52
C GLN A 449 32.81 -6.55 19.40
N ARG A 450 31.69 -7.22 19.11
CA ARG A 450 31.62 -8.32 18.15
C ARG A 450 31.88 -7.79 16.74
N PRO A 451 32.66 -8.50 15.91
CA PRO A 451 32.78 -8.17 14.50
C PRO A 451 31.40 -8.23 13.83
N VAL A 452 31.05 -7.18 13.09
CA VAL A 452 29.73 -6.98 12.47
C VAL A 452 29.74 -7.46 11.02
N VAL A 453 28.75 -8.26 10.65
CA VAL A 453 28.48 -8.65 9.27
C VAL A 453 27.16 -8.03 8.84
N ALA A 454 27.23 -7.13 7.86
CA ALA A 454 26.04 -6.52 7.29
C ALA A 454 25.47 -7.41 6.19
N VAL A 455 24.22 -7.86 6.38
CA VAL A 455 23.55 -8.77 5.44
C VAL A 455 22.26 -8.16 4.92
N GLY A 456 21.84 -8.54 3.73
CA GLY A 456 20.57 -8.07 3.17
C GLY A 456 20.14 -8.85 1.94
N LYS A 457 18.83 -9.08 1.81
CA LYS A 457 18.25 -9.74 0.65
C LYS A 457 17.30 -8.77 -0.05
N HIS A 458 17.63 -8.36 -1.27
CA HIS A 458 16.86 -7.44 -2.09
C HIS A 458 16.65 -6.08 -1.46
N LEU A 459 17.72 -5.54 -0.86
CA LEU A 459 17.70 -4.16 -0.41
C LEU A 459 17.54 -3.26 -1.64
N CYS A 460 16.54 -2.39 -1.62
CA CYS A 460 16.01 -1.75 -2.82
C CYS A 460 16.57 -0.35 -3.05
N GLY A 461 17.12 -0.09 -4.24
CA GLY A 461 17.45 1.27 -4.71
C GLY A 461 18.36 2.02 -3.74
N GLY A 462 17.99 3.25 -3.39
CA GLY A 462 18.75 4.10 -2.47
C GLY A 462 18.89 3.54 -1.04
N ALA A 463 18.03 2.61 -0.61
CA ALA A 463 18.18 1.96 0.70
C ALA A 463 19.49 1.16 0.78
N THR A 464 19.93 0.57 -0.34
CA THR A 464 21.22 -0.12 -0.42
C THR A 464 22.37 0.85 -0.22
N ASP A 465 22.30 2.01 -0.88
CA ASP A 465 23.35 3.03 -0.78
C ASP A 465 23.42 3.64 0.63
N LEU A 466 22.26 3.89 1.25
CA LEU A 466 22.17 4.34 2.65
C LEU A 466 22.69 3.28 3.63
N ALA A 467 22.39 2.00 3.41
CA ALA A 467 22.88 0.89 4.21
C ALA A 467 24.41 0.76 4.14
N LEU A 468 24.98 0.73 2.94
CA LEU A 468 26.42 0.68 2.75
C LEU A 468 27.11 1.89 3.40
N ARG A 469 26.54 3.09 3.24
CA ARG A 469 27.04 4.29 3.90
C ARG A 469 26.96 4.22 5.43
N CYS A 470 25.85 3.69 5.97
CA CYS A 470 25.66 3.50 7.40
C CYS A 470 26.76 2.59 7.96
N VAL A 471 26.95 1.40 7.40
CA VAL A 471 27.92 0.42 7.92
C VAL A 471 29.36 0.92 7.80
N THR A 472 29.73 1.60 6.71
CA THR A 472 31.10 2.10 6.53
C THR A 472 31.41 3.34 7.37
N ASN A 473 30.41 4.15 7.72
CA ASN A 473 30.64 5.42 8.44
C ASN A 473 30.47 5.29 9.95
N THR A 474 29.70 4.31 10.42
CA THR A 474 29.33 4.19 11.83
C THR A 474 30.14 3.12 12.57
N LEU A 475 30.72 2.18 11.83
CA LEU A 475 31.58 1.12 12.36
C LEU A 475 33.04 1.38 11.98
N LYS A 476 33.96 0.87 12.78
CA LYS A 476 35.39 0.86 12.43
C LYS A 476 35.70 -0.29 11.50
N LEU A 477 36.71 -0.18 10.64
CA LEU A 477 37.25 -1.37 9.97
C LEU A 477 38.00 -2.21 11.01
N ARG A 478 37.87 -3.54 10.95
CA ARG A 478 38.72 -4.44 11.74
C ARG A 478 40.15 -4.35 11.18
N GLU A 479 41.13 -4.20 12.06
CA GLU A 479 42.54 -4.25 11.65
C GLU A 479 42.94 -5.73 11.47
N SER A 480 43.58 -6.06 10.36
CA SER A 480 44.31 -7.34 10.20
C SER A 480 45.47 -7.33 11.19
N GLU A 481 45.77 -8.46 11.85
CA GLU A 481 46.76 -8.56 12.92
C GLU A 481 48.22 -8.18 12.53
N GLU A 482 48.51 -7.81 11.28
CA GLU A 482 49.88 -7.67 10.79
C GLU A 482 50.41 -6.26 10.46
N HIS A 483 49.68 -5.15 10.48
CA HIS A 483 50.27 -3.85 10.07
C HIS A 483 49.98 -2.68 11.03
N SER A 484 50.72 -2.65 12.14
CA SER A 484 50.89 -1.44 12.95
C SER A 484 52.06 -0.63 12.39
N GLN A 485 51.81 0.30 11.46
CA GLN A 485 52.62 1.52 11.26
C GLN A 485 52.06 2.46 10.16
N GLN A 486 51.73 3.70 10.57
CA GLN A 486 51.68 4.99 9.83
C GLN A 486 50.32 5.60 9.38
N PRO A 487 50.20 6.95 9.35
CA PRO A 487 49.21 7.66 10.16
C PRO A 487 48.08 8.42 9.39
N GLU A 488 47.00 8.65 10.15
CA GLU A 488 45.99 9.72 10.13
C GLU A 488 45.72 10.52 8.84
N GLN A 489 44.48 10.42 8.34
CA GLN A 489 43.69 11.59 7.90
C GLN A 489 42.21 11.27 7.65
N LYS A 490 41.32 11.67 8.57
CA LYS A 490 40.04 12.33 8.25
C LYS A 490 39.41 12.91 9.53
N LYS A 491 39.38 14.25 9.60
CA LYS A 491 38.66 15.02 10.63
C LYS A 491 37.16 14.78 10.52
N MET A 492 36.52 14.35 11.61
CA MET A 492 35.09 14.60 11.85
C MET A 492 34.82 14.87 13.34
N ARG A 493 33.75 15.62 13.58
CA ARG A 493 33.52 16.50 14.74
C ARG A 493 33.22 15.77 16.06
N THR A 494 33.88 16.27 17.11
CA THR A 494 33.56 16.34 18.56
C THR A 494 32.85 15.18 19.27
N GLU A 495 33.52 14.73 20.33
CA GLU A 495 33.04 13.96 21.50
C GLU A 495 32.57 12.53 21.24
N ASP A 496 33.53 11.61 21.06
CA ASP A 496 33.33 10.19 21.37
C ASP A 496 34.69 9.49 21.53
N ASN A 497 34.85 8.71 22.58
CA ASN A 497 36.08 7.97 22.89
C ASN A 497 36.30 6.89 21.81
N PRO A 498 37.36 6.98 20.97
CA PRO A 498 37.48 6.10 19.80
C PRO A 498 37.62 4.62 20.15
N SER A 499 38.06 4.24 21.35
CA SER A 499 38.48 2.87 21.70
C SER A 499 37.34 1.85 21.93
N GLN A 500 36.07 2.21 21.75
CA GLN A 500 34.93 1.35 22.14
C GLN A 500 33.96 0.93 21.00
N ARG A 501 34.25 1.24 19.74
CA ARG A 501 33.32 0.93 18.61
C ARG A 501 33.53 -0.47 18.03
N ALA A 502 32.43 -1.16 17.73
CA ALA A 502 32.43 -2.43 17.01
C ALA A 502 33.06 -2.30 15.61
N SER A 503 33.63 -3.40 15.12
CA SER A 503 34.33 -3.44 13.84
C SER A 503 33.47 -4.10 12.75
N LEU A 504 33.50 -3.56 11.53
CA LEU A 504 32.87 -4.16 10.35
C LEU A 504 33.77 -5.28 9.83
N ALA A 505 33.28 -6.53 9.84
CA ALA A 505 33.97 -7.70 9.30
C ALA A 505 33.70 -7.90 7.80
N GLY A 506 32.47 -7.63 7.36
CA GLY A 506 32.09 -7.81 5.97
C GLY A 506 30.66 -7.43 5.64
N VAL A 507 30.34 -7.50 4.35
CA VAL A 507 29.05 -7.14 3.75
C VAL A 507 28.63 -8.24 2.77
N THR A 508 27.39 -8.69 2.85
CA THR A 508 26.78 -9.59 1.86
C THR A 508 25.35 -9.13 1.57
N ILE A 509 25.15 -8.37 0.49
CA ILE A 509 23.85 -7.76 0.16
C ILE A 509 23.44 -8.10 -1.26
N ALA A 510 22.28 -8.76 -1.41
CA ALA A 510 21.68 -9.01 -2.72
C ALA A 510 21.07 -7.72 -3.27
N LEU A 511 21.46 -7.33 -4.48
CA LEU A 511 21.15 -6.03 -5.09
C LEU A 511 19.85 -6.10 -5.88
N CYS A 512 18.98 -5.10 -5.73
CA CYS A 512 17.68 -5.08 -6.39
C CYS A 512 17.16 -3.65 -6.62
N CYS A 513 16.21 -3.51 -7.55
CA CYS A 513 15.44 -2.28 -7.78
C CYS A 513 16.30 -1.05 -8.11
N HIS A 514 17.27 -1.18 -9.02
CA HIS A 514 18.14 -0.08 -9.46
C HIS A 514 17.37 1.13 -10.01
N HIS A 515 16.18 0.90 -10.58
CA HIS A 515 15.25 1.94 -11.02
C HIS A 515 14.74 2.87 -9.90
N ARG A 516 14.97 2.52 -8.64
CA ARG A 516 14.65 3.32 -7.46
C ARG A 516 15.87 4.03 -6.85
N CYS A 517 17.05 3.95 -7.46
CA CYS A 517 18.20 4.71 -6.99
C CYS A 517 17.99 6.20 -7.28
N SER A 518 18.56 7.05 -6.43
CA SER A 518 18.60 8.50 -6.63
C SER A 518 20.04 8.98 -6.55
N TRP A 519 20.37 10.01 -7.32
CA TRP A 519 21.71 10.59 -7.26
C TRP A 519 22.07 11.03 -5.85
N ASP A 520 21.15 11.67 -5.13
CA ASP A 520 21.40 12.22 -3.79
C ASP A 520 21.94 11.18 -2.80
N THR A 521 21.38 9.97 -2.83
CA THR A 521 21.76 8.88 -1.91
C THR A 521 22.87 7.98 -2.44
N TYR A 522 23.07 7.94 -3.76
CA TYR A 522 24.04 7.05 -4.39
C TYR A 522 25.48 7.30 -3.90
N ILE A 523 26.17 6.22 -3.52
CA ILE A 523 27.51 6.28 -2.94
C ILE A 523 28.63 6.25 -4.00
N GLY A 524 28.34 5.74 -5.21
CA GLY A 524 29.31 5.61 -6.29
C GLY A 524 29.48 6.85 -7.17
N LYS A 525 29.19 8.05 -6.67
CA LYS A 525 29.20 9.31 -7.45
C LYS A 525 30.54 9.59 -8.10
N GLU A 526 31.62 9.40 -7.35
CA GLU A 526 32.99 9.65 -7.83
C GLU A 526 33.33 8.80 -9.07
N PHE A 527 32.85 7.55 -9.11
CA PHE A 527 33.01 6.69 -10.29
C PHE A 527 32.22 7.24 -11.48
N MET A 528 30.94 7.57 -11.27
CA MET A 528 30.08 8.11 -12.33
C MET A 528 30.67 9.39 -12.92
N GLU A 529 31.13 10.31 -12.07
CA GLU A 529 31.76 11.58 -12.48
C GLU A 529 33.07 11.34 -13.25
N LYS A 530 33.92 10.39 -12.82
CA LYS A 530 35.15 10.01 -13.54
C LYS A 530 34.86 9.43 -14.93
N CYS A 531 33.76 8.68 -15.07
CA CYS A 531 33.27 8.19 -16.36
C CYS A 531 32.55 9.29 -17.19
N GLY A 532 32.54 10.53 -16.70
CA GLY A 532 31.86 11.66 -17.32
C GLY A 532 30.33 11.53 -17.32
N LEU A 533 29.75 10.67 -16.47
CA LEU A 533 28.30 10.53 -16.31
C LEU A 533 27.80 11.58 -15.33
N THR A 534 26.86 12.39 -15.79
CA THR A 534 26.22 13.43 -15.00
C THR A 534 25.10 12.86 -14.11
N GLN A 535 24.60 13.66 -13.18
CA GLN A 535 23.37 13.34 -12.43
C GLN A 535 22.18 13.01 -13.35
N ARG A 536 22.08 13.69 -14.50
CA ARG A 536 21.04 13.45 -15.52
C ARG A 536 21.23 12.08 -16.18
N ASP A 537 22.47 11.73 -16.52
CA ASP A 537 22.79 10.42 -17.08
C ASP A 537 22.48 9.31 -16.08
N PHE A 538 22.85 9.48 -14.81
CA PHE A 538 22.54 8.50 -13.77
C PHE A 538 21.03 8.27 -13.61
N ALA A 539 20.21 9.33 -13.66
CA ALA A 539 18.76 9.19 -13.63
C ALA A 539 18.21 8.39 -14.82
N LEU A 540 18.83 8.54 -16.00
CA LEU A 540 18.53 7.71 -17.18
C LEU A 540 18.99 6.27 -17.01
N LEU A 541 20.21 6.03 -16.51
CA LEU A 541 20.71 4.68 -16.20
C LEU A 541 19.73 3.92 -15.29
N CYS A 542 19.23 4.59 -14.24
CA CYS A 542 18.23 4.02 -13.35
C CYS A 542 16.94 3.63 -14.11
N LYS A 543 16.46 4.46 -15.04
CA LYS A 543 15.27 4.13 -15.84
C LYS A 543 15.50 2.95 -16.79
N LEU A 544 16.62 2.97 -17.50
CA LEU A 544 17.00 1.91 -18.44
C LEU A 544 17.20 0.58 -17.71
N SER A 545 17.69 0.60 -16.47
CA SER A 545 17.80 -0.60 -15.63
C SER A 545 16.48 -1.33 -15.41
N GLY A 546 15.33 -0.64 -15.55
CA GLY A 546 14.01 -1.25 -15.46
C GLY A 546 13.63 -2.11 -16.67
N TRP A 547 14.35 -2.02 -17.79
CA TRP A 547 14.09 -2.82 -18.98
C TRP A 547 14.28 -4.32 -18.72
N THR A 548 15.20 -4.72 -17.83
CA THR A 548 15.41 -6.13 -17.48
C THR A 548 14.18 -6.78 -16.83
N ALA A 549 13.44 -6.03 -16.02
CA ALA A 549 12.28 -6.56 -15.30
C ALA A 549 11.01 -6.54 -16.17
N ALA A 550 10.95 -5.65 -17.16
CA ALA A 550 9.78 -5.49 -18.03
C ALA A 550 9.68 -6.59 -19.10
N THR A 551 10.78 -7.28 -19.42
CA THR A 551 10.85 -8.34 -20.43
C THR A 551 11.03 -9.75 -19.85
N TRP A 552 11.28 -9.87 -18.54
CA TRP A 552 11.50 -11.17 -17.88
C TRP A 552 10.23 -12.03 -17.84
N THR A 553 10.27 -13.23 -18.42
CA THR A 553 9.11 -14.12 -18.52
C THR A 553 9.04 -15.22 -17.47
N GLY A 554 10.16 -15.52 -16.78
CA GLY A 554 10.25 -16.52 -15.71
C GLY A 554 9.76 -17.93 -16.07
N TRP A 555 9.64 -18.80 -15.06
CA TRP A 555 8.88 -20.06 -15.17
C TRP A 555 7.40 -19.81 -14.89
N LYS A 556 6.53 -20.41 -15.70
CA LYS A 556 5.08 -20.28 -15.61
C LYS A 556 4.44 -21.40 -14.80
N THR A 557 5.09 -22.58 -14.71
CA THR A 557 4.54 -23.73 -13.97
C THR A 557 5.59 -24.48 -13.12
N LYS A 558 5.12 -25.30 -12.16
CA LYS A 558 5.98 -26.15 -11.32
C LYS A 558 6.67 -27.24 -12.15
N GLU A 559 6.01 -27.70 -13.21
CA GLU A 559 6.51 -28.72 -14.12
C GLU A 559 7.68 -28.19 -14.98
N GLU A 560 7.62 -26.94 -15.43
CA GLU A 560 8.74 -26.27 -16.12
C GLU A 560 9.97 -26.16 -15.20
N MET A 561 9.74 -25.70 -13.97
CA MET A 561 10.77 -25.62 -12.93
C MET A 561 11.36 -27.01 -12.61
N ASN A 562 10.51 -28.01 -12.37
CA ASN A 562 10.95 -29.36 -11.99
C ASN A 562 11.69 -30.08 -13.12
N ARG A 563 11.30 -29.87 -14.39
CA ARG A 563 11.96 -30.46 -15.57
C ARG A 563 13.37 -29.90 -15.78
N GLU A 564 13.57 -28.60 -15.55
CA GLU A 564 14.90 -28.00 -15.60
C GLU A 564 15.74 -28.40 -14.38
N ILE A 565 15.15 -28.45 -13.16
CA ILE A 565 15.87 -28.88 -11.95
C ILE A 565 16.32 -30.35 -12.03
N SER A 566 15.47 -31.26 -12.51
CA SER A 566 15.83 -32.68 -12.66
C SER A 566 16.83 -32.94 -13.79
N GLY A 567 16.99 -32.01 -14.74
CA GLY A 567 18.02 -32.04 -15.77
C GLY A 567 19.43 -31.69 -15.28
N VAL A 568 19.57 -31.14 -14.06
CA VAL A 568 20.87 -30.71 -13.48
C VAL A 568 21.45 -31.73 -12.50
N SER A 569 20.69 -32.77 -12.12
CA SER A 569 21.21 -33.87 -11.32
C SER A 569 21.76 -35.01 -12.20
N LEU A 570 23.08 -35.23 -12.05
CA LEU A 570 23.92 -36.34 -12.53
C LEU A 570 24.79 -36.05 -13.75
N GLY A 571 25.82 -35.24 -13.53
CA GLY A 571 27.13 -35.47 -14.15
C GLY A 571 27.74 -36.76 -13.62
N VAL A 572 27.25 -37.91 -14.11
CA VAL A 572 27.96 -39.19 -14.05
C VAL A 572 28.04 -39.70 -15.48
N SER A 573 29.27 -39.84 -15.98
CA SER A 573 29.54 -40.38 -17.31
C SER A 573 28.96 -41.79 -17.46
N PRO A 574 28.28 -42.13 -18.57
CA PRO A 574 27.84 -43.50 -18.79
C PRO A 574 29.06 -44.33 -19.19
N ASN A 575 29.52 -45.18 -18.26
CA ASN A 575 30.36 -46.30 -18.63
C ASN A 575 29.48 -47.49 -19.03
N ARG A 576 29.98 -48.20 -20.03
CA ARG A 576 29.31 -49.19 -20.88
C ARG A 576 28.86 -50.45 -20.14
N ASP A 577 27.80 -51.04 -20.68
CA ASP A 577 27.44 -52.47 -20.79
C ASP A 577 27.49 -53.37 -19.55
N ILE A 578 26.36 -54.03 -19.24
CA ILE A 578 26.18 -55.48 -19.41
C ILE A 578 24.71 -55.88 -19.16
N ASP A 579 24.26 -56.75 -20.05
CA ASP A 579 23.03 -57.51 -20.23
C ASP A 579 22.14 -57.91 -19.02
N GLY A 580 20.83 -57.88 -19.27
CA GLY A 580 20.08 -59.14 -19.35
C GLY A 580 19.04 -59.46 -18.27
N VAL A 581 17.86 -59.85 -18.78
CA VAL A 581 16.89 -60.81 -18.20
C VAL A 581 15.71 -60.23 -17.41
N SER A 582 14.54 -60.18 -18.08
CA SER A 582 13.23 -60.47 -17.48
C SER A 582 13.02 -61.99 -17.37
N PRO A 583 12.16 -62.47 -16.45
CA PRO A 583 10.83 -62.87 -16.94
C PRO A 583 9.65 -62.74 -15.94
N ASN A 584 8.45 -62.75 -16.54
CA ASN A 584 7.10 -62.99 -16.00
C ASN A 584 6.97 -64.06 -14.89
N ARG A 585 5.95 -63.92 -14.03
CA ARG A 585 4.66 -64.67 -14.06
C ARG A 585 3.78 -64.44 -12.82
N ASP A 586 2.50 -64.14 -13.10
CA ASP A 586 1.22 -64.60 -12.53
C ASP A 586 1.17 -65.35 -11.17
N ILE A 587 0.10 -65.08 -10.39
CA ILE A 587 -0.96 -66.04 -9.98
C ILE A 587 -2.05 -65.34 -9.13
N ASP A 588 -3.31 -65.52 -9.55
CA ASP A 588 -4.62 -65.71 -8.86
C ASP A 588 -4.69 -65.51 -7.32
N GLY A 589 -5.74 -64.97 -6.68
CA GLY A 589 -7.18 -65.06 -6.91
C GLY A 589 -7.87 -65.69 -5.67
N VAL A 590 -9.01 -65.13 -5.26
CA VAL A 590 -10.13 -65.71 -4.46
C VAL A 590 -10.31 -65.29 -2.96
N ASP A 591 -11.46 -64.65 -2.76
CA ASP A 591 -12.30 -64.24 -1.59
C ASP A 591 -13.02 -65.46 -0.93
N PRO A 592 -14.03 -65.43 -0.01
CA PRO A 592 -14.47 -64.56 1.10
C PRO A 592 -14.71 -65.31 2.46
N ASN A 593 -15.22 -64.57 3.46
CA ASN A 593 -16.00 -64.97 4.66
C ASN A 593 -15.29 -65.38 5.98
N ARG A 594 -15.37 -64.48 6.99
CA ARG A 594 -16.09 -64.75 8.24
C ARG A 594 -16.39 -63.50 9.09
N ASP A 595 -17.67 -63.36 9.44
CA ASP A 595 -18.32 -62.42 10.35
C ASP A 595 -17.79 -62.41 11.80
N ILE A 596 -18.02 -61.32 12.56
CA ILE A 596 -19.12 -61.20 13.56
C ILE A 596 -19.06 -59.85 14.33
N SER A 597 -20.22 -59.13 14.26
CA SER A 597 -20.89 -58.21 15.21
C SER A 597 -20.13 -57.05 15.86
N GLY A 598 -20.71 -55.88 16.19
CA GLY A 598 -22.04 -55.25 16.22
C GLY A 598 -21.76 -53.81 16.71
N VAL A 599 -22.55 -52.75 16.57
CA VAL A 599 -23.99 -52.54 16.70
C VAL A 599 -24.26 -51.17 16.04
N SER A 600 -25.20 -51.16 15.11
CA SER A 600 -25.90 -49.99 14.56
C SER A 600 -27.02 -49.55 15.54
N PRO A 601 -27.94 -48.60 15.28
CA PRO A 601 -28.10 -47.66 14.16
C PRO A 601 -28.60 -46.26 14.69
N LYS A 602 -29.14 -45.26 13.97
CA LYS A 602 -29.63 -45.00 12.59
C LYS A 602 -29.65 -43.46 12.46
N CYS A 603 -29.23 -42.83 11.34
CA CYS A 603 -29.91 -42.76 10.03
C CYS A 603 -31.26 -42.02 10.15
N THR A 604 -31.58 -41.01 9.35
CA THR A 604 -32.01 -41.06 7.93
C THR A 604 -32.48 -39.63 7.55
N ASP A 605 -32.66 -39.17 6.31
CA ASP A 605 -32.49 -39.71 4.97
C ASP A 605 -32.49 -38.55 3.96
N SER A 606 -31.85 -38.83 2.84
CA SER A 606 -31.96 -38.19 1.52
C SER A 606 -33.31 -38.41 0.82
N LYS A 607 -33.64 -37.56 -0.17
CA LYS A 607 -33.99 -37.88 -1.59
C LYS A 607 -34.81 -36.75 -2.23
N GLU A 608 -34.32 -36.19 -3.34
CA GLU A 608 -34.73 -36.42 -4.75
C GLU A 608 -36.03 -35.71 -5.13
N ASP A 609 -35.98 -34.87 -6.18
CA ASP A 609 -36.92 -34.95 -7.30
C ASP A 609 -36.38 -34.23 -8.56
N GLN A 610 -36.75 -34.79 -9.71
CA GLN A 610 -36.33 -34.50 -11.07
C GLN A 610 -37.35 -33.63 -11.85
N ALA A 611 -36.96 -33.25 -13.09
CA ALA A 611 -37.78 -32.90 -14.26
C ALA A 611 -38.42 -31.47 -14.25
N GLU A 612 -38.57 -30.72 -15.35
CA GLU A 612 -38.53 -31.02 -16.78
C GLU A 612 -38.43 -29.72 -17.63
N THR A 613 -38.28 -29.94 -18.93
CA THR A 613 -38.01 -29.04 -20.06
C THR A 613 -39.03 -27.92 -20.40
N SER A 614 -38.58 -26.87 -21.11
CA SER A 614 -39.00 -26.50 -22.49
C SER A 614 -39.11 -24.98 -22.79
N SER A 615 -38.60 -24.62 -23.99
CA SER A 615 -39.03 -23.59 -24.97
C SER A 615 -39.51 -22.19 -24.49
N THR A 616 -39.15 -21.05 -25.09
CA THR A 616 -39.31 -20.71 -26.52
C THR A 616 -38.68 -19.33 -26.78
N ALA A 617 -38.06 -19.15 -27.95
CA ALA A 617 -37.71 -17.84 -28.49
C ALA A 617 -38.88 -17.27 -29.34
N LYS A 618 -39.12 -15.95 -29.29
CA LYS A 618 -39.40 -15.10 -30.48
C LYS A 618 -39.57 -13.60 -30.16
N ASN A 619 -38.87 -12.82 -30.98
CA ASN A 619 -38.91 -11.40 -31.33
C ASN A 619 -40.24 -10.64 -31.19
N ILE A 620 -40.17 -9.36 -30.80
CA ILE A 620 -40.90 -8.22 -31.41
C ILE A 620 -40.02 -6.95 -31.35
N THR A 621 -40.10 -6.17 -32.42
CA THR A 621 -39.34 -4.98 -32.87
C THR A 621 -39.89 -3.61 -32.43
N ASP A 622 -39.05 -2.58 -32.67
CA ASP A 622 -39.32 -1.16 -33.01
C ASP A 622 -39.92 -0.16 -32.00
N LYS A 623 -39.20 0.96 -31.78
CA LYS A 623 -39.53 2.30 -32.36
C LYS A 623 -38.65 3.46 -31.86
N ASN A 624 -38.10 4.20 -32.84
CA ASN A 624 -38.01 5.66 -33.02
C ASN A 624 -37.66 6.62 -31.86
N ARG A 625 -36.69 7.53 -32.12
CA ARG A 625 -36.98 8.98 -32.24
C ARG A 625 -35.90 9.79 -32.96
N GLN A 626 -36.32 10.52 -33.99
CA GLN A 626 -35.66 11.66 -34.65
C GLN A 626 -35.78 12.96 -33.82
N THR A 627 -34.91 13.94 -34.08
CA THR A 627 -35.14 15.42 -34.02
C THR A 627 -33.94 16.07 -34.75
N SER A 628 -34.08 16.54 -35.99
CA SER A 628 -34.60 17.84 -36.48
C SER A 628 -33.58 18.99 -36.47
N GLN A 629 -33.22 19.43 -37.68
CA GLN A 629 -32.53 20.67 -38.05
C GLN A 629 -33.33 21.93 -37.68
N LEU A 630 -32.65 23.07 -37.57
CA LEU A 630 -33.13 24.40 -37.97
C LEU A 630 -31.96 25.38 -38.18
N GLU A 631 -31.90 25.96 -39.37
CA GLU A 631 -31.13 27.11 -39.86
C GLU A 631 -31.50 28.38 -39.05
N GLY A 632 -30.74 29.46 -38.89
CA GLY A 632 -29.90 30.24 -39.80
C GLY A 632 -30.37 31.71 -39.71
N LYS A 633 -29.47 32.68 -39.43
CA LYS A 633 -29.69 34.11 -39.70
C LYS A 633 -28.37 34.90 -39.68
N THR A 634 -28.13 35.56 -40.80
CA THR A 634 -26.99 36.40 -41.21
C THR A 634 -27.12 37.85 -40.73
N THR A 635 -26.00 38.58 -40.64
CA THR A 635 -25.86 39.97 -41.10
C THR A 635 -24.38 40.36 -41.24
N GLU A 636 -24.06 40.86 -42.44
CA GLU A 636 -22.88 41.52 -43.04
C GLU A 636 -22.38 42.74 -42.23
N ASP A 637 -21.27 43.44 -42.48
CA ASP A 637 -19.95 43.32 -43.14
C ASP A 637 -19.20 44.63 -42.80
N LYS A 638 -17.87 44.60 -42.75
CA LYS A 638 -16.95 45.71 -43.14
C LYS A 638 -15.47 45.27 -43.12
N GLU A 639 -15.05 44.67 -44.22
CA GLU A 639 -13.90 45.02 -45.10
C GLU A 639 -12.96 46.20 -44.70
N ILE A 640 -11.64 46.28 -44.99
CA ILE A 640 -10.68 45.57 -45.87
C ILE A 640 -9.21 45.99 -45.49
N THR A 641 -8.23 45.07 -45.69
CA THR A 641 -6.82 45.19 -46.19
C THR A 641 -5.79 44.49 -45.28
N GLY A 642 -4.97 43.52 -45.72
CA GLY A 642 -4.72 43.00 -47.06
C GLY A 642 -4.04 41.61 -47.11
N SER A 643 -4.36 40.90 -48.21
CA SER A 643 -3.66 39.87 -49.00
C SER A 643 -2.33 39.28 -48.47
N ASN A 644 -2.21 37.96 -48.21
CA ASN A 644 -2.11 36.76 -49.11
C ASN A 644 -0.63 36.52 -49.56
N GLU A 645 -0.02 35.33 -49.55
CA GLU A 645 -0.40 33.90 -49.70
C GLU A 645 0.61 33.02 -48.89
N LEU A 646 0.28 32.02 -48.05
CA LEU A 646 -0.30 30.67 -48.25
C LEU A 646 0.56 29.67 -49.06
N GLU A 647 1.19 28.74 -48.33
CA GLU A 647 1.26 27.32 -48.73
C GLU A 647 0.85 26.45 -47.53
N GLU A 648 -0.12 25.57 -47.78
CA GLU A 648 -0.70 24.62 -46.85
C GLU A 648 0.27 23.46 -46.58
N HIS A 649 0.43 23.08 -45.30
CA HIS A 649 0.65 21.68 -44.97
C HIS A 649 -0.16 21.27 -43.75
N GLN A 650 -1.18 20.46 -44.03
CA GLN A 650 -1.83 19.60 -43.06
C GLN A 650 -0.78 18.67 -42.44
N GLY A 651 -0.60 18.77 -41.12
CA GLY A 651 0.24 17.88 -40.34
C GLY A 651 -0.45 17.52 -39.03
N GLN A 652 -0.98 16.32 -38.98
CA GLN A 652 -1.57 15.69 -37.79
C GLN A 652 -0.60 15.77 -36.59
N GLU A 653 -1.13 16.09 -35.41
CA GLU A 653 -0.41 15.92 -34.14
C GLU A 653 -0.06 14.42 -33.96
N GLN A 654 1.18 14.05 -34.27
CA GLN A 654 1.70 12.72 -33.96
C GLN A 654 2.14 12.65 -32.49
N SER A 655 1.41 11.87 -31.71
CA SER A 655 1.86 11.44 -30.39
C SER A 655 3.06 10.49 -30.53
N PHE A 656 4.23 10.89 -30.03
CA PHE A 656 5.43 10.04 -30.04
C PHE A 656 5.27 8.82 -29.09
N SER A 657 5.43 7.63 -29.65
CA SER A 657 5.26 6.32 -29.03
C SER A 657 6.60 5.73 -28.56
N ARG A 658 6.59 4.73 -27.68
CA ARG A 658 7.75 3.99 -27.10
C ARG A 658 8.61 3.20 -28.12
N THR A 659 8.57 3.57 -29.41
CA THR A 659 8.96 2.77 -30.57
C THR A 659 10.17 3.29 -31.35
N ASP A 660 10.67 4.49 -31.07
CA ASP A 660 11.58 5.18 -32.02
C ASP A 660 13.04 4.70 -32.00
N LEU A 661 13.46 3.91 -31.00
CA LEU A 661 14.81 3.33 -30.97
C LEU A 661 14.96 2.02 -31.77
N HIS A 662 13.85 1.44 -32.26
CA HIS A 662 13.83 0.13 -32.94
C HIS A 662 14.54 -1.03 -32.22
N LEU A 663 14.74 -0.93 -30.90
CA LEU A 663 15.38 -1.98 -30.09
C LEU A 663 14.41 -3.15 -29.81
N SER A 664 14.87 -4.37 -30.06
CA SER A 664 14.18 -5.61 -29.69
C SER A 664 14.07 -5.75 -28.16
N PRO A 665 13.13 -6.57 -27.64
CA PRO A 665 13.05 -6.86 -26.21
C PRO A 665 14.38 -7.34 -25.61
N ALA A 666 15.10 -8.23 -26.31
CA ALA A 666 16.39 -8.76 -25.87
C ALA A 666 17.48 -7.67 -25.78
N GLN A 667 17.52 -6.74 -26.74
CA GLN A 667 18.46 -5.61 -26.68
C GLN A 667 18.16 -4.68 -25.51
N ARG A 668 16.88 -4.42 -25.24
CA ARG A 668 16.46 -3.59 -24.08
C ARG A 668 16.85 -4.25 -22.77
N GLU A 669 16.65 -5.56 -22.66
CA GLU A 669 17.05 -6.34 -21.50
C GLU A 669 18.56 -6.26 -21.26
N GLU A 670 19.36 -6.47 -22.31
CA GLU A 670 20.81 -6.41 -22.23
C GLU A 670 21.31 -5.01 -21.81
N ILE A 671 20.77 -3.95 -22.42
CA ILE A 671 21.09 -2.56 -22.02
C ILE A 671 20.73 -2.32 -20.55
N GLY A 672 19.54 -2.75 -20.14
CA GLY A 672 19.11 -2.62 -18.75
C GLY A 672 20.05 -3.33 -17.78
N ARG A 673 20.53 -4.52 -18.16
CA ARG A 673 21.49 -5.32 -17.38
C ARG A 673 22.82 -4.58 -17.25
N LYS A 674 23.36 -4.05 -18.35
CA LYS A 674 24.59 -3.22 -18.34
C LYS A 674 24.43 -2.00 -17.42
N CYS A 675 23.29 -1.29 -17.49
CA CYS A 675 23.00 -0.17 -16.59
C CYS A 675 23.00 -0.60 -15.10
N LYS A 676 22.34 -1.71 -14.76
CA LYS A 676 22.37 -2.25 -13.38
C LYS A 676 23.80 -2.48 -12.91
N ARG A 677 24.62 -3.12 -13.75
CA ARG A 677 26.00 -3.50 -13.38
C ARG A 677 26.94 -2.31 -13.24
N LEU A 678 26.78 -1.25 -14.02
CA LEU A 678 27.53 0.00 -13.81
C LEU A 678 27.21 0.64 -12.45
N ILE A 679 25.92 0.66 -12.07
CA ILE A 679 25.50 1.16 -10.76
C ILE A 679 26.11 0.30 -9.64
N ASP A 680 26.09 -1.02 -9.81
CA ASP A 680 26.65 -1.98 -8.85
C ASP A 680 28.19 -1.85 -8.73
N TYR A 681 28.87 -1.64 -9.85
CA TYR A 681 30.32 -1.45 -9.86
C TYR A 681 30.75 -0.18 -9.10
N GLY A 682 30.01 0.91 -9.21
CA GLY A 682 30.25 2.10 -8.39
C GLY A 682 30.12 1.84 -6.89
N ARG A 683 29.24 0.93 -6.46
CA ARG A 683 29.12 0.48 -5.06
C ARG A 683 30.33 -0.37 -4.63
N VAL A 684 30.82 -1.25 -5.50
CA VAL A 684 32.05 -2.02 -5.26
C VAL A 684 33.24 -1.08 -5.07
N LEU A 685 33.43 -0.12 -5.96
CA LEU A 685 34.53 0.85 -5.84
C LEU A 685 34.43 1.68 -4.56
N TYR A 686 33.22 2.10 -4.17
CA TYR A 686 33.01 2.77 -2.89
C TYR A 686 33.49 1.91 -1.71
N LEU A 687 33.13 0.62 -1.66
CA LEU A 687 33.57 -0.27 -0.59
C LEU A 687 35.10 -0.50 -0.60
N ARG A 688 35.73 -0.55 -1.78
CA ARG A 688 37.20 -0.61 -1.91
C ARG A 688 37.88 0.64 -1.39
N ASN A 689 37.31 1.81 -1.68
CA ASN A 689 37.80 3.08 -1.13
C ASN A 689 37.60 3.17 0.39
N CYS A 690 36.65 2.41 0.93
CA CYS A 690 36.47 2.19 2.37
C CYS A 690 37.35 1.06 2.92
N GLY A 691 38.34 0.54 2.17
CA GLY A 691 39.30 -0.46 2.67
C GLY A 691 38.81 -1.92 2.68
N LEU A 692 37.66 -2.22 2.09
CA LEU A 692 37.17 -3.60 1.96
C LEU A 692 37.57 -4.22 0.62
N GLN A 693 37.94 -5.49 0.63
CA GLN A 693 37.97 -6.27 -0.60
C GLN A 693 36.53 -6.57 -1.01
N SER A 694 36.10 -6.07 -2.15
CA SER A 694 34.72 -6.22 -2.61
C SER A 694 34.63 -6.62 -4.07
N GLN A 695 33.59 -7.40 -4.38
CA GLN A 695 33.31 -7.94 -5.71
C GLN A 695 31.81 -8.19 -5.89
N LEU A 696 31.39 -8.28 -7.16
CA LEU A 696 30.06 -8.75 -7.53
C LEU A 696 30.15 -10.25 -7.82
N LYS A 697 29.12 -11.00 -7.44
CA LYS A 697 28.95 -12.41 -7.81
C LYS A 697 27.54 -12.65 -8.31
N THR A 698 27.38 -13.50 -9.32
CA THR A 698 26.08 -14.05 -9.67
C THR A 698 25.79 -15.19 -8.68
N TYR A 699 24.86 -14.97 -7.76
CA TYR A 699 24.60 -15.87 -6.64
C TYR A 699 23.42 -16.82 -6.89
N ILE A 700 22.64 -16.58 -7.93
CA ILE A 700 21.52 -17.44 -8.32
C ILE A 700 21.33 -17.40 -9.83
N GLU A 701 20.74 -18.42 -10.41
CA GLU A 701 20.49 -18.48 -11.85
C GLU A 701 19.59 -17.30 -12.29
N GLU A 702 19.93 -16.67 -13.40
CA GLU A 702 19.15 -15.56 -13.96
C GLU A 702 17.70 -15.96 -14.32
N LYS A 703 17.51 -17.22 -14.72
CA LYS A 703 16.18 -17.80 -14.99
C LYS A 703 15.30 -17.79 -13.74
N LEU A 704 15.88 -17.89 -12.54
CA LEU A 704 15.14 -17.82 -11.27
C LEU A 704 14.69 -16.39 -10.96
N THR A 705 15.55 -15.41 -11.24
CA THR A 705 15.27 -13.99 -11.02
C THR A 705 16.25 -13.09 -11.78
N PRO A 706 15.81 -11.92 -12.28
CA PRO A 706 16.73 -10.91 -12.82
C PRO A 706 17.52 -10.16 -11.73
N GLU A 707 17.21 -10.43 -10.45
CA GLU A 707 17.89 -9.86 -9.29
C GLU A 707 18.84 -10.91 -8.71
N ASN A 708 19.83 -11.28 -9.53
CA ASN A 708 20.70 -12.43 -9.34
C ASN A 708 22.13 -12.10 -8.94
N VAL A 709 22.43 -10.84 -8.63
CA VAL A 709 23.77 -10.40 -8.24
C VAL A 709 23.81 -9.95 -6.79
N VAL A 710 24.86 -10.37 -6.11
CA VAL A 710 25.18 -10.01 -4.73
C VAL A 710 26.47 -9.19 -4.71
N ILE A 711 26.51 -8.18 -3.84
CA ILE A 711 27.79 -7.58 -3.43
C ILE A 711 28.32 -8.35 -2.24
N VAL A 712 29.53 -8.86 -2.37
CA VAL A 712 30.28 -9.48 -1.28
C VAL A 712 31.51 -8.65 -0.98
N ALA A 713 31.74 -8.39 0.29
CA ALA A 713 32.91 -7.68 0.75
C ALA A 713 33.37 -8.20 2.12
N ASN A 714 34.67 -8.28 2.31
CA ASN A 714 35.30 -8.60 3.58
C ASN A 714 36.61 -7.80 3.71
N ILE A 715 37.19 -7.83 4.90
CA ILE A 715 38.52 -7.27 5.10
C ILE A 715 39.55 -8.18 4.45
N ALA A 716 40.56 -7.58 3.83
CA ALA A 716 41.69 -8.33 3.28
C ALA A 716 42.32 -9.17 4.40
N SER A 717 42.35 -10.48 4.21
CA SER A 717 43.08 -11.41 5.06
C SER A 717 44.56 -11.12 5.05
#